data_AF-A0A819KFX8-F1
#
_entry.id   AF-A0A819KFX8-F1
#
_cell.length_a   1.000
_cell.length_b   1.000
_cell.length_c   1.000
_cell.angle_alpha   90.00
_cell.angle_beta   90.00
_cell.angle_gamma   90.00
#
_symmetry.space_group_name_H-M   'P 1'
#
loop_
_entity.id
_entity.type
_entity.pdbx_description
1 polymer ?
#
loop_
_entity_poly.entity_id
_entity_poly.type
_entity_poly.pdbx_seq_one_letter_code
_entity_poly.pdbx_strand_id
1 'polypeptide(L)'
;MRPPRHTKYILQIIIIITIASLLGLFLSTHGGEDGTAKQNAQEYTQQNSQKKIIPTKKRESVEEAKQNGMISSTSPNCAYKNCPKLRDDVINVHIICHTHLDPGWLNSVDGYFYGIYHERQPNHNGQPYRHSMPSVLTIFNNVMGALLENSKRRFVFAEMSFIWRWWKRLDEDFKTIVRKLLNDGRLDIAGGSWVSNDEAVSHYSAMIDQCTLGFRFVKDELRICSQPAVAWQLDLFGHGREINSLFAQMGYDAILFGRLDYQEKEQRTTRKTLQMIWKVNENAPQNEQWLFTGILPNLYHPPETLGLKSDNNGALLRPTDADTLPESASVYSKRLLNELISQQIKYNSTNIAVIYGGDFEYEDATQYFQNIDAMIDTINNLQNETDGQQKFHVHYSTPTCFLHALSQEKRTWPVREGDFLSYAHRAHAFWTGFYTSRPGIKFYERYVGAFYQSLRQLSIYSNSIGFDVLSKLGETMGLMQHHDTITGTSPLVHIEDALRRLHRAETSGKALALTLYQSILTPTTASNWSTPLIFCPLNESYCRPLATIHKFSAIVYNPSSVSNQVWIRIPVAQQQTIHLDTAIAKKFSIDVTEIGTINLSPSFLTIPLDFPRNQVQELIIRVHVPPLSLQAIPFIASKQQQSVEPLASTKSSCSIENQHYILKVNEQGSIVSLKLKSLDKEINFQQNFSYYTSSSSDGKSQQQSGLYVFRPVGTDPPKQVDIKEFYCLKRKGYEEIIQIYTSFGSQVIRLLDSSSYIEFDWVVGRLNANVEFVTSYESKDLNNNGIFYTDSSGRSLMKRIRDKRDGYHFSQSEKSAGNYYPLVTGIIIKDEKEDLQLSVITDRAQGGGSIEDGQVEIMLHRRTLTDDGLGVSETLNELGNDSQGIAVRGRHLLSVAKIADGIKFFREHALKSVWRPIIAFRNESNNQPLDYKTWSLLKADLPPQVNILTIEPLNQEKDTLSILFRIEHIYEPNEHPTLSKPISIRADKIFMNHKMLEIKEVTLGANMYKNEAFKRLKWTLDATYEGKNQYPEVSTFDGKRIQLSPMQIRSFIVKLEKRAS
;
A
#
# COMPACT_ATOMS: atom_id res chain seq x y z
N MET A 1 60.30 -9.57 46.63
CA MET A 1 59.51 -10.82 46.72
C MET A 1 58.03 -10.46 46.80
N ARG A 2 57.23 -11.12 45.94
CA ARG A 2 55.76 -11.14 45.81
C ARG A 2 55.04 -9.83 45.39
N PRO A 3 54.37 -9.83 44.20
CA PRO A 3 53.78 -8.63 43.60
C PRO A 3 52.31 -8.41 44.01
N PRO A 4 51.73 -7.22 43.77
CA PRO A 4 50.35 -6.89 44.14
C PRO A 4 49.33 -7.49 43.15
N ARG A 5 48.17 -7.88 43.71
CA ARG A 5 47.04 -8.55 43.06
C ARG A 5 46.26 -7.65 42.09
N HIS A 6 46.87 -7.22 40.97
CA HIS A 6 46.13 -6.61 39.86
C HIS A 6 46.35 -7.26 38.49
N THR A 7 47.20 -8.29 38.40
CA THR A 7 47.50 -8.97 37.13
C THR A 7 46.57 -10.13 36.78
N LYS A 8 45.69 -10.57 37.70
CA LYS A 8 44.73 -11.66 37.43
C LYS A 8 43.42 -11.21 36.75
N TYR A 9 43.02 -9.95 36.91
CA TYR A 9 41.79 -9.43 36.29
C TYR A 9 42.02 -9.01 34.82
N ILE A 10 43.22 -8.53 34.47
CA ILE A 10 43.54 -8.13 33.09
C ILE A 10 43.74 -9.36 32.19
N LEU A 11 44.30 -10.47 32.71
CA LEU A 11 44.42 -11.71 31.93
C LEU A 11 43.07 -12.42 31.74
N GLN A 12 42.14 -12.34 32.70
CA GLN A 12 40.78 -12.88 32.53
C GLN A 12 39.95 -12.05 31.54
N ILE A 13 40.11 -10.73 31.51
CA ILE A 13 39.42 -9.87 30.54
C ILE A 13 40.00 -10.04 29.13
N ILE A 14 41.32 -10.20 28.97
CA ILE A 14 41.94 -10.49 27.67
C ILE A 14 41.57 -11.90 27.19
N ILE A 15 41.45 -12.91 28.05
CA ILE A 15 41.00 -14.25 27.66
C ILE A 15 39.51 -14.25 27.29
N ILE A 16 38.66 -13.49 27.99
CA ILE A 16 37.23 -13.37 27.64
C ILE A 16 37.03 -12.59 26.32
N ILE A 17 37.81 -11.54 26.07
CA ILE A 17 37.77 -10.78 24.81
C ILE A 17 38.36 -11.58 23.64
N THR A 18 39.39 -12.39 23.88
CA THR A 18 40.01 -13.22 22.82
C THR A 18 39.16 -14.46 22.50
N ILE A 19 38.45 -15.04 23.49
CA ILE A 19 37.47 -16.12 23.26
C ILE A 19 36.21 -15.59 22.56
N ALA A 20 35.74 -14.37 22.90
CA ALA A 20 34.63 -13.73 22.17
C ALA A 20 34.98 -13.36 20.72
N SER A 21 36.25 -13.06 20.44
CA SER A 21 36.73 -12.75 19.08
C SER A 21 36.97 -14.00 18.22
N LEU A 22 37.21 -15.17 18.82
CA LEU A 22 37.37 -16.45 18.12
C LEU A 22 36.06 -17.24 17.93
N LEU A 23 35.05 -17.01 18.78
CA LEU A 23 33.69 -17.57 18.58
C LEU A 23 32.84 -16.78 17.57
N GLY A 24 33.26 -15.58 17.17
CA GLY A 24 32.60 -14.76 16.14
C GLY A 24 32.78 -15.25 14.69
N LEU A 25 33.45 -16.39 14.47
CA LEU A 25 33.76 -16.92 13.13
C LEU A 25 33.18 -18.31 12.83
N PHE A 26 32.38 -18.90 13.73
CA PHE A 26 31.73 -20.21 13.50
C PHE A 26 30.36 -20.33 14.19
N LEU A 27 29.42 -19.44 13.89
CA LEU A 27 28.00 -19.64 14.21
C LEU A 27 27.10 -19.24 13.03
N SER A 28 27.20 -20.02 11.95
CA SER A 28 26.00 -20.38 11.20
C SER A 28 25.33 -21.54 11.94
N THR A 29 24.02 -21.47 12.12
CA THR A 29 23.13 -22.44 12.78
C THR A 29 22.97 -22.30 14.30
N HIS A 30 21.69 -22.34 14.71
CA HIS A 30 21.11 -22.30 16.06
C HIS A 30 20.86 -20.91 16.66
N GLY A 31 19.56 -20.59 16.73
CA GLY A 31 19.03 -19.42 17.42
C GLY A 31 18.92 -19.64 18.93
N GLY A 32 18.80 -18.52 19.64
CA GLY A 32 18.63 -18.51 21.08
C GLY A 32 18.48 -17.10 21.62
N GLU A 33 17.30 -16.52 21.44
CA GLU A 33 16.60 -15.63 22.38
C GLU A 33 15.12 -15.66 21.97
N ASP A 34 14.57 -16.88 21.99
CA ASP A 34 13.17 -17.17 21.69
C ASP A 34 12.79 -18.53 22.31
N GLY A 35 13.50 -18.94 23.37
CA GLY A 35 13.44 -20.31 23.90
C GLY A 35 12.07 -20.66 24.47
N THR A 36 11.41 -19.73 25.14
CA THR A 36 10.09 -19.94 25.74
C THR A 36 8.96 -19.81 24.72
N ALA A 37 9.05 -18.91 23.73
CA ALA A 37 8.05 -18.81 22.67
C ALA A 37 8.19 -19.93 21.62
N LYS A 38 9.40 -20.39 21.29
CA LYS A 38 9.61 -21.56 20.44
C LYS A 38 9.31 -22.87 21.15
N GLN A 39 9.61 -23.04 22.44
CA GLN A 39 9.19 -24.24 23.15
C GLN A 39 7.67 -24.27 23.30
N ASN A 40 7.02 -23.15 23.67
CA ASN A 40 5.57 -23.12 23.75
C ASN A 40 4.94 -23.30 22.35
N ALA A 41 5.49 -22.70 21.29
CA ALA A 41 5.01 -22.92 19.93
C ALA A 41 5.31 -24.32 19.42
N GLN A 42 6.46 -24.93 19.72
CA GLN A 42 6.79 -26.30 19.32
C GLN A 42 6.02 -27.34 20.12
N GLU A 43 5.76 -27.13 21.41
CA GLU A 43 4.90 -28.00 22.23
C GLU A 43 3.42 -27.86 21.82
N TYR A 44 2.95 -26.63 21.52
CA TYR A 44 1.60 -26.41 20.98
C TYR A 44 1.47 -26.97 19.55
N THR A 45 2.52 -26.85 18.73
CA THR A 45 2.57 -27.44 17.37
C THR A 45 2.71 -28.97 17.43
N GLN A 46 3.44 -29.56 18.37
CA GLN A 46 3.52 -31.02 18.53
C GLN A 46 2.23 -31.62 19.09
N GLN A 47 1.57 -30.96 20.05
CA GLN A 47 0.28 -31.44 20.58
C GLN A 47 -0.89 -31.28 19.59
N ASN A 48 -0.85 -30.29 18.68
CA ASN A 48 -1.90 -30.07 17.68
C ASN A 48 -1.58 -30.55 16.25
N SER A 49 -0.34 -30.87 15.90
CA SER A 49 0.01 -31.44 14.58
C SER A 49 -0.36 -32.92 14.45
N GLN A 50 -0.58 -33.64 15.55
CA GLN A 50 -0.96 -35.06 15.54
C GLN A 50 -2.46 -35.32 15.69
N LYS A 51 -3.29 -34.29 15.94
CA LYS A 51 -4.75 -34.45 15.87
C LYS A 51 -5.20 -34.27 14.44
N LYS A 52 -5.70 -35.35 13.82
CA LYS A 52 -6.43 -35.30 12.53
C LYS A 52 -7.40 -34.11 12.58
N ILE A 53 -7.34 -33.27 11.54
CA ILE A 53 -7.96 -31.94 11.47
C ILE A 53 -9.51 -31.99 11.62
N ILE A 54 -10.14 -33.16 11.50
CA ILE A 54 -11.57 -33.39 11.71
C ILE A 54 -11.78 -34.79 12.30
N PRO A 55 -12.77 -35.01 13.21
CA PRO A 55 -13.12 -36.34 13.69
C PRO A 55 -13.39 -37.32 12.54
N THR A 56 -12.88 -38.55 12.66
CA THR A 56 -12.96 -39.63 11.67
C THR A 56 -14.40 -39.98 11.21
N LYS A 57 -15.43 -39.53 11.96
CA LYS A 57 -16.86 -39.72 11.65
C LYS A 57 -17.42 -38.84 10.50
N LYS A 58 -16.67 -37.89 9.94
CA LYS A 58 -17.14 -37.07 8.80
C LYS A 58 -16.61 -37.51 7.42
N ARG A 59 -15.89 -38.64 7.34
CA ARG A 59 -15.28 -39.17 6.09
C ARG A 59 -16.25 -39.90 5.15
N GLU A 60 -17.43 -40.33 5.61
CA GLU A 60 -18.41 -41.05 4.77
C GLU A 60 -18.95 -40.20 3.60
N SER A 61 -19.04 -38.87 3.80
CA SER A 61 -19.42 -37.92 2.74
C SER A 61 -18.40 -37.81 1.58
N VAL A 62 -17.16 -38.28 1.78
CA VAL A 62 -16.08 -38.22 0.78
C VAL A 62 -16.20 -39.36 -0.22
N GLU A 63 -16.68 -40.53 0.18
CA GLU A 63 -16.88 -41.67 -0.73
C GLU A 63 -18.09 -41.47 -1.64
N GLU A 64 -19.16 -40.85 -1.13
CA GLU A 64 -20.34 -40.46 -1.89
C GLU A 64 -20.02 -39.37 -2.95
N ALA A 65 -19.08 -38.47 -2.64
CA ALA A 65 -18.56 -37.49 -3.59
C ALA A 65 -17.67 -38.11 -4.68
N LYS A 66 -16.94 -39.19 -4.38
CA LYS A 66 -16.11 -39.95 -5.35
C LYS A 66 -16.97 -40.74 -6.34
N GLN A 67 -18.15 -41.24 -5.93
CA GLN A 67 -19.04 -42.01 -6.80
C GLN A 67 -19.78 -41.19 -7.87
N ASN A 68 -19.92 -39.87 -7.70
CA ASN A 68 -20.74 -39.01 -8.57
C ASN A 68 -20.02 -38.41 -9.80
N GLY A 69 -18.79 -38.82 -10.12
CA GLY A 69 -18.19 -38.58 -11.44
C GLY A 69 -18.18 -37.12 -11.95
N MET A 70 -18.14 -36.11 -11.08
CA MET A 70 -18.22 -34.70 -11.48
C MET A 70 -16.87 -33.99 -11.35
N ILE A 71 -16.03 -34.11 -12.37
CA ILE A 71 -15.04 -33.07 -12.71
C ILE A 71 -15.11 -32.84 -14.22
N SER A 72 -16.19 -32.17 -14.63
CA SER A 72 -16.31 -31.53 -15.94
C SER A 72 -17.25 -30.35 -15.78
N SER A 73 -16.71 -29.13 -15.87
CA SER A 73 -17.00 -28.30 -17.03
C SER A 73 -16.29 -26.95 -16.89
N THR A 74 -15.53 -26.66 -17.92
CA THR A 74 -14.88 -25.40 -18.29
C THR A 74 -15.88 -24.28 -18.60
N SER A 75 -17.04 -24.26 -17.95
CA SER A 75 -18.12 -23.32 -18.28
C SER A 75 -17.95 -22.00 -17.52
N PRO A 76 -17.85 -20.86 -18.23
CA PRO A 76 -17.71 -19.53 -17.63
C PRO A 76 -18.98 -19.01 -16.92
N ASN A 77 -19.94 -19.85 -16.53
CA ASN A 77 -21.15 -19.42 -15.80
C ASN A 77 -21.37 -20.16 -14.47
N CYS A 78 -20.38 -20.92 -13.98
CA CYS A 78 -20.55 -21.73 -12.78
C CYS A 78 -20.84 -20.91 -11.51
N ALA A 79 -20.33 -19.67 -11.39
CA ALA A 79 -20.53 -18.82 -10.22
C ALA A 79 -22.02 -18.49 -9.95
N TYR A 80 -22.84 -18.33 -10.99
CA TYR A 80 -24.26 -17.99 -10.85
C TYR A 80 -25.21 -19.19 -10.92
N LYS A 81 -24.76 -20.30 -11.53
CA LYS A 81 -25.61 -21.46 -11.84
C LYS A 81 -26.28 -22.07 -10.59
N ASN A 82 -25.58 -22.02 -9.46
CA ASN A 82 -26.01 -22.63 -8.21
C ASN A 82 -26.55 -21.61 -7.20
N CYS A 83 -26.99 -20.43 -7.64
CA CYS A 83 -27.60 -19.45 -6.76
C CYS A 83 -28.99 -19.90 -6.25
N PRO A 84 -29.39 -19.48 -5.03
CA PRO A 84 -30.72 -19.77 -4.49
C PRO A 84 -31.83 -19.26 -5.42
N LYS A 85 -32.96 -19.98 -5.47
CA LYS A 85 -34.13 -19.56 -6.24
C LYS A 85 -34.81 -18.39 -5.52
N LEU A 86 -35.14 -17.35 -6.28
CA LEU A 86 -35.86 -16.17 -5.79
C LEU A 86 -37.38 -16.38 -5.89
N ARG A 87 -38.12 -15.54 -5.19
CA ARG A 87 -39.58 -15.42 -5.28
C ARG A 87 -39.97 -14.04 -5.77
N ASP A 88 -40.79 -13.96 -6.82
CA ASP A 88 -41.16 -12.69 -7.46
C ASP A 88 -42.24 -11.91 -6.69
N ASP A 89 -42.99 -12.59 -5.80
CA ASP A 89 -44.14 -12.05 -5.07
C ASP A 89 -43.79 -11.42 -3.70
N VAL A 90 -42.51 -11.36 -3.35
CA VAL A 90 -42.01 -11.00 -2.00
C VAL A 90 -40.67 -10.25 -2.06
N ILE A 91 -40.24 -9.70 -0.93
CA ILE A 91 -38.87 -9.19 -0.76
C ILE A 91 -37.94 -10.36 -0.45
N ASN A 92 -36.93 -10.55 -1.27
CA ASN A 92 -35.91 -11.58 -1.10
C ASN A 92 -34.80 -11.05 -0.19
N VAL A 93 -34.58 -11.71 0.94
CA VAL A 93 -33.58 -11.35 1.94
C VAL A 93 -32.42 -12.34 1.86
N HIS A 94 -31.29 -11.84 1.40
CA HIS A 94 -30.05 -12.58 1.24
C HIS A 94 -29.23 -12.53 2.53
N ILE A 95 -29.22 -13.61 3.31
CA ILE A 95 -28.33 -13.74 4.47
C ILE A 95 -26.93 -14.09 3.96
N ILE A 96 -25.99 -13.15 4.10
CA ILE A 96 -24.60 -13.30 3.66
C ILE A 96 -23.72 -13.51 4.89
N CYS A 97 -23.38 -14.77 5.17
CA CYS A 97 -22.52 -15.14 6.27
C CYS A 97 -21.05 -14.86 5.93
N HIS A 98 -20.37 -14.11 6.80
CA HIS A 98 -18.97 -13.74 6.59
C HIS A 98 -18.21 -13.63 7.92
N THR A 99 -16.90 -13.51 7.84
CA THR A 99 -16.02 -13.18 8.97
C THR A 99 -14.95 -12.23 8.45
N HIS A 100 -14.76 -11.10 9.12
CA HIS A 100 -13.72 -10.15 8.76
C HIS A 100 -12.43 -10.54 9.46
N LEU A 101 -11.36 -10.77 8.69
CA LEU A 101 -10.12 -11.34 9.20
C LEU A 101 -8.94 -10.45 8.88
N ASP A 102 -8.52 -9.64 9.86
CA ASP A 102 -7.36 -8.76 9.69
C ASP A 102 -6.04 -9.52 9.67
N PRO A 103 -5.28 -9.49 8.56
CA PRO A 103 -3.95 -10.09 8.46
C PRO A 103 -2.88 -9.25 9.17
N GLY A 104 -3.21 -8.71 10.35
CA GLY A 104 -2.40 -7.78 11.14
C GLY A 104 -3.21 -6.57 11.58
N TRP A 105 -3.62 -6.52 12.85
CA TRP A 105 -4.25 -5.35 13.48
C TRP A 105 -3.91 -5.37 14.98
N LEU A 106 -4.83 -5.79 15.85
CA LEU A 106 -4.55 -5.96 17.27
C LEU A 106 -3.73 -7.22 17.59
N ASN A 107 -3.47 -8.07 16.60
CA ASN A 107 -2.51 -9.15 16.68
C ASN A 107 -1.73 -9.25 15.37
N SER A 108 -0.61 -9.98 15.37
CA SER A 108 0.11 -10.29 14.14
C SER A 108 -0.70 -11.26 13.27
N VAL A 109 -0.41 -11.31 11.96
CA VAL A 109 -1.04 -12.28 11.04
C VAL A 109 -0.94 -13.72 11.53
N ASP A 110 0.20 -14.14 12.10
CA ASP A 110 0.35 -15.51 12.59
C ASP A 110 -0.27 -15.68 13.98
N GLY A 111 -0.28 -14.62 14.80
CA GLY A 111 -1.00 -14.59 16.08
C GLY A 111 -2.49 -14.83 15.91
N TYR A 112 -3.14 -14.14 14.96
CA TYR A 112 -4.53 -14.41 14.59
C TYR A 112 -4.72 -15.77 13.94
N PHE A 113 -3.78 -16.20 13.08
CA PHE A 113 -3.93 -17.48 12.40
C PHE A 113 -4.03 -18.66 13.38
N TYR A 114 -3.22 -18.64 14.42
CA TYR A 114 -3.15 -19.73 15.42
C TYR A 114 -3.94 -19.46 16.72
N GLY A 115 -4.53 -18.27 16.90
CA GLY A 115 -5.15 -17.87 18.17
C GLY A 115 -4.14 -17.69 19.31
N ILE A 116 -2.91 -17.30 19.00
CA ILE A 116 -1.84 -17.13 19.98
C ILE A 116 -1.91 -15.72 20.56
N TYR A 117 -2.02 -15.64 21.89
CA TYR A 117 -1.92 -14.40 22.62
C TYR A 117 -0.46 -14.01 22.82
N HIS A 118 -0.10 -12.79 22.42
CA HIS A 118 1.12 -12.13 22.87
C HIS A 118 0.74 -11.19 24.02
N GLU A 119 1.42 -11.29 25.16
CA GLU A 119 1.21 -10.37 26.29
C GLU A 119 1.31 -8.92 25.81
N ARG A 120 0.18 -8.21 25.85
CA ARG A 120 0.14 -6.76 25.64
C ARG A 120 0.49 -6.03 26.94
N GLN A 121 1.00 -4.81 26.79
CA GLN A 121 0.91 -3.82 27.87
C GLN A 121 -0.55 -3.72 28.34
N PRO A 122 -0.81 -3.53 29.65
CA PRO A 122 -2.16 -3.35 30.15
C PRO A 122 -2.88 -2.23 29.39
N ASN A 123 -4.20 -2.33 29.24
CA ASN A 123 -4.99 -1.23 28.69
C ASN A 123 -4.82 0.05 29.53
N HIS A 124 -5.42 1.16 29.08
CA HIS A 124 -5.32 2.49 29.74
C HIS A 124 -5.71 2.47 31.23
N ASN A 125 -6.45 1.44 31.66
CA ASN A 125 -6.94 1.24 33.02
C ASN A 125 -6.07 0.25 33.83
N GLY A 126 -4.89 -0.13 33.34
CA GLY A 126 -3.99 -1.06 34.03
C GLY A 126 -4.46 -2.51 34.04
N GLN A 127 -5.48 -2.88 33.24
CA GLN A 127 -5.95 -4.27 33.16
C GLN A 127 -5.24 -5.05 32.05
N PRO A 128 -4.81 -6.31 32.30
CA PRO A 128 -4.36 -7.20 31.24
C PRO A 128 -5.49 -7.39 30.22
N TYR A 129 -5.18 -7.42 28.94
CA TYR A 129 -6.14 -7.86 27.92
C TYR A 129 -6.50 -9.33 28.20
N ARG A 130 -7.65 -9.57 28.83
CA ARG A 130 -8.13 -10.89 29.25
C ARG A 130 -9.03 -11.59 28.22
N HIS A 131 -8.90 -11.26 26.94
CA HIS A 131 -9.67 -11.93 25.89
C HIS A 131 -8.83 -13.03 25.25
N SER A 132 -9.38 -14.24 25.20
CA SER A 132 -8.90 -15.28 24.28
C SER A 132 -8.79 -14.68 22.88
N MET A 133 -7.63 -14.85 22.23
CA MET A 133 -7.48 -14.38 20.86
C MET A 133 -8.19 -15.32 19.90
N PRO A 134 -8.95 -14.80 18.93
CA PRO A 134 -9.62 -15.64 17.97
C PRO A 134 -8.61 -16.39 17.11
N SER A 135 -8.96 -17.63 16.74
CA SER A 135 -8.16 -18.47 15.87
C SER A 135 -8.79 -18.59 14.49
N VAL A 136 -8.16 -17.99 13.46
CA VAL A 136 -8.62 -18.12 12.06
C VAL A 136 -8.63 -19.58 11.62
N LEU A 137 -7.65 -20.37 12.06
CA LEU A 137 -7.62 -21.81 11.80
C LEU A 137 -8.86 -22.52 12.36
N THR A 138 -9.29 -22.15 13.57
CA THR A 138 -10.50 -22.70 14.20
C THR A 138 -11.75 -22.29 13.44
N ILE A 139 -11.88 -21.00 13.09
CA ILE A 139 -12.99 -20.45 12.31
C ILE A 139 -13.15 -21.21 10.99
N PHE A 140 -12.08 -21.34 10.20
CA PHE A 140 -12.14 -22.06 8.92
C PHE A 140 -12.57 -23.51 9.08
N ASN A 141 -12.00 -24.24 10.05
CA ASN A 141 -12.36 -25.64 10.26
C ASN A 141 -13.82 -25.82 10.70
N ASN A 142 -14.31 -24.95 11.58
CA ASN A 142 -15.68 -25.02 12.10
C ASN A 142 -16.71 -24.59 11.05
N VAL A 143 -16.43 -23.54 10.27
CA VAL A 143 -17.27 -23.14 9.12
C VAL A 143 -17.39 -24.29 8.12
N MET A 144 -16.27 -24.92 7.75
CA MET A 144 -16.29 -26.06 6.84
C MET A 144 -17.10 -27.23 7.40
N GLY A 145 -16.94 -27.51 8.70
CA GLY A 145 -17.72 -28.52 9.41
C GLY A 145 -19.23 -28.24 9.36
N ALA A 146 -19.64 -26.99 9.56
CA ALA A 146 -21.04 -26.56 9.55
C ALA A 146 -21.65 -26.54 8.14
N LEU A 147 -20.86 -26.18 7.11
CA LEU A 147 -21.29 -26.30 5.71
C LEU A 147 -21.55 -27.77 5.33
N LEU A 148 -20.74 -28.71 5.80
CA LEU A 148 -20.97 -30.13 5.49
C LEU A 148 -22.25 -30.70 6.12
N GLU A 149 -22.75 -30.10 7.20
CA GLU A 149 -23.93 -30.60 7.93
C GLU A 149 -25.27 -30.23 7.28
N ASN A 150 -25.33 -29.14 6.52
CA ASN A 150 -26.58 -28.68 5.91
C ASN A 150 -26.30 -28.04 4.54
N SER A 151 -26.83 -28.65 3.48
CA SER A 151 -26.60 -28.26 2.08
C SER A 151 -27.11 -26.86 1.71
N LYS A 152 -27.99 -26.26 2.52
CA LYS A 152 -28.48 -24.88 2.31
C LYS A 152 -27.51 -23.82 2.80
N ARG A 153 -26.67 -24.12 3.80
CA ARG A 153 -25.74 -23.15 4.40
C ARG A 153 -24.72 -22.68 3.39
N ARG A 154 -24.39 -21.38 3.45
CA ARG A 154 -23.39 -20.72 2.62
C ARG A 154 -22.48 -19.82 3.46
N PHE A 155 -21.27 -19.57 2.98
CA PHE A 155 -20.29 -18.72 3.67
C PHE A 155 -19.35 -18.01 2.69
N VAL A 156 -18.78 -16.90 3.12
CA VAL A 156 -17.83 -16.07 2.36
C VAL A 156 -16.47 -16.04 3.04
N PHE A 157 -15.39 -16.30 2.29
CA PHE A 157 -14.03 -15.93 2.69
C PHE A 157 -13.47 -14.86 1.76
N ALA A 158 -12.57 -14.00 2.29
CA ALA A 158 -12.03 -12.88 1.53
C ALA A 158 -10.50 -12.80 1.46
N GLU A 159 -9.80 -12.91 2.59
CA GLU A 159 -8.36 -12.64 2.66
C GLU A 159 -7.53 -13.86 2.25
N MET A 160 -6.99 -13.85 1.02
CA MET A 160 -6.22 -14.99 0.49
C MET A 160 -4.97 -15.31 1.30
N SER A 161 -4.40 -14.34 2.00
CA SER A 161 -3.24 -14.58 2.88
C SER A 161 -3.55 -15.59 4.00
N PHE A 162 -4.77 -15.61 4.54
CA PHE A 162 -5.19 -16.62 5.52
C PHE A 162 -5.61 -17.92 4.84
N ILE A 163 -6.37 -17.86 3.74
CA ILE A 163 -6.79 -19.07 3.02
C ILE A 163 -5.57 -19.85 2.53
N TRP A 164 -4.55 -19.17 2.01
CA TRP A 164 -3.29 -19.79 1.59
C TRP A 164 -2.58 -20.51 2.76
N ARG A 165 -2.49 -19.87 3.94
CA ARG A 165 -1.89 -20.47 5.15
C ARG A 165 -2.64 -21.72 5.58
N TRP A 166 -3.97 -21.68 5.54
CA TRP A 166 -4.83 -22.81 5.84
C TRP A 166 -4.72 -23.92 4.80
N TRP A 167 -4.79 -23.58 3.52
CA TRP A 167 -4.73 -24.50 2.38
C TRP A 167 -3.47 -25.36 2.38
N LYS A 168 -2.32 -24.76 2.71
CA LYS A 168 -1.03 -25.47 2.84
C LYS A 168 -1.03 -26.57 3.90
N ARG A 169 -1.99 -26.57 4.83
CA ARG A 169 -2.11 -27.56 5.92
C ARG A 169 -3.13 -28.66 5.63
N LEU A 170 -3.91 -28.54 4.56
CA LEU A 170 -4.95 -29.49 4.19
C LEU A 170 -4.37 -30.68 3.42
N ASP A 171 -4.93 -31.87 3.63
CA ASP A 171 -4.71 -33.02 2.76
C ASP A 171 -5.53 -32.91 1.45
N GLU A 172 -5.19 -33.73 0.45
CA GLU A 172 -5.84 -33.65 -0.87
C GLU A 172 -7.33 -34.04 -0.87
N ASP A 173 -7.74 -34.94 0.05
CA ASP A 173 -9.16 -35.30 0.20
C ASP A 173 -9.95 -34.06 0.68
N PHE A 174 -9.44 -33.33 1.67
CA PHE A 174 -10.12 -32.15 2.17
C PHE A 174 -10.05 -30.96 1.20
N LYS A 175 -8.94 -30.77 0.48
CA LYS A 175 -8.88 -29.80 -0.63
C LYS A 175 -9.94 -30.08 -1.70
N THR A 176 -10.24 -31.35 -1.96
CA THR A 176 -11.31 -31.76 -2.89
C THR A 176 -12.69 -31.35 -2.37
N ILE A 177 -12.94 -31.50 -1.05
CA ILE A 177 -14.17 -31.00 -0.42
C ILE A 177 -14.31 -29.49 -0.57
N VAL A 178 -13.25 -28.72 -0.32
CA VAL A 178 -13.26 -27.26 -0.46
C VAL A 178 -13.61 -26.86 -1.89
N ARG A 179 -12.93 -27.44 -2.89
CA ARG A 179 -13.23 -27.20 -4.30
C ARG A 179 -14.67 -27.57 -4.66
N LYS A 180 -15.22 -28.63 -4.07
CA LYS A 180 -16.63 -28.99 -4.25
C LYS A 180 -17.57 -27.91 -3.70
N LEU A 181 -17.36 -27.42 -2.48
CA LEU A 181 -18.20 -26.37 -1.90
C LEU A 181 -18.14 -25.06 -2.69
N LEU A 182 -16.96 -24.73 -3.24
CA LEU A 182 -16.78 -23.60 -4.15
C LEU A 182 -17.56 -23.78 -5.45
N ASN A 183 -17.45 -24.96 -6.09
CA ASN A 183 -18.21 -25.27 -7.31
C ASN A 183 -19.73 -25.31 -7.07
N ASP A 184 -20.17 -25.75 -5.90
CA ASP A 184 -21.57 -25.77 -5.49
C ASP A 184 -22.08 -24.35 -5.11
N GLY A 185 -21.23 -23.32 -5.11
CA GLY A 185 -21.55 -21.95 -4.72
C GLY A 185 -21.87 -21.78 -3.23
N ARG A 186 -21.51 -22.78 -2.41
CA ARG A 186 -21.77 -22.82 -0.96
C ARG A 186 -20.67 -22.14 -0.17
N LEU A 187 -19.46 -22.19 -0.68
CA LEU A 187 -18.37 -21.33 -0.27
C LEU A 187 -18.14 -20.32 -1.39
N ASP A 188 -18.09 -19.04 -1.06
CA ASP A 188 -17.79 -17.97 -2.02
C ASP A 188 -16.47 -17.29 -1.65
N ILE A 189 -15.73 -16.87 -2.68
CA ILE A 189 -14.54 -16.05 -2.52
C ILE A 189 -14.92 -14.64 -2.96
N ALA A 190 -15.13 -13.75 -2.00
CA ALA A 190 -15.38 -12.34 -2.25
C ALA A 190 -14.09 -11.54 -2.01
N GLY A 191 -13.82 -10.48 -2.76
CA GLY A 191 -12.48 -9.90 -2.77
C GLY A 191 -11.55 -10.84 -3.52
N GLY A 192 -10.83 -11.75 -2.85
CA GLY A 192 -9.90 -12.68 -3.55
C GLY A 192 -8.49 -12.13 -3.74
N SER A 193 -8.23 -10.95 -3.21
CA SER A 193 -6.89 -10.36 -3.11
C SER A 193 -6.11 -10.95 -1.92
N TRP A 194 -4.80 -10.73 -1.87
CA TRP A 194 -3.97 -11.21 -0.74
C TRP A 194 -4.46 -10.67 0.61
N VAL A 195 -4.81 -9.39 0.62
CA VAL A 195 -5.44 -8.68 1.74
C VAL A 195 -6.50 -7.71 1.22
N SER A 196 -7.41 -7.30 2.11
CA SER A 196 -8.25 -6.12 1.90
C SER A 196 -7.37 -4.88 2.06
N ASN A 197 -6.82 -4.38 0.95
CA ASN A 197 -5.82 -3.31 0.97
C ASN A 197 -6.43 -1.95 1.28
N ASP A 198 -5.70 -1.08 1.97
CA ASP A 198 -6.10 0.33 2.10
C ASP A 198 -6.24 1.00 0.72
N GLU A 199 -7.21 1.89 0.58
CA GLU A 199 -7.48 2.64 -0.66
C GLU A 199 -6.92 4.07 -0.66
N ALA A 200 -6.49 4.59 0.51
CA ALA A 200 -6.00 5.96 0.63
C ALA A 200 -4.47 6.07 0.43
N VAL A 201 -3.66 5.31 1.17
CA VAL A 201 -2.19 5.42 1.24
C VAL A 201 -1.43 4.32 0.49
N SER A 202 -2.12 3.37 -0.13
CA SER A 202 -1.51 2.34 -0.99
C SER A 202 -1.30 2.86 -2.42
N HIS A 203 -0.24 2.40 -3.10
CA HIS A 203 0.04 2.76 -4.49
C HIS A 203 -0.50 1.69 -5.42
N TYR A 204 -1.04 2.11 -6.56
CA TYR A 204 -1.76 1.24 -7.49
C TYR A 204 -0.92 0.04 -7.97
N SER A 205 0.39 0.19 -8.12
CA SER A 205 1.27 -0.94 -8.49
C SER A 205 1.28 -2.05 -7.43
N ALA A 206 1.38 -1.70 -6.15
CA ALA A 206 1.36 -2.66 -5.04
C ALA A 206 -0.03 -3.26 -4.85
N MET A 207 -1.09 -2.47 -5.06
CA MET A 207 -2.47 -2.96 -5.09
C MET A 207 -2.67 -4.00 -6.21
N ILE A 208 -2.20 -3.73 -7.43
CA ILE A 208 -2.28 -4.70 -8.54
C ILE A 208 -1.47 -5.96 -8.21
N ASP A 209 -0.26 -5.81 -7.67
CA ASP A 209 0.60 -6.96 -7.33
C ASP A 209 -0.06 -7.87 -6.29
N GLN A 210 -0.63 -7.33 -5.21
CA GLN A 210 -1.27 -8.14 -4.17
C GLN A 210 -2.59 -8.78 -4.64
N CYS A 211 -3.37 -8.10 -5.48
CA CYS A 211 -4.54 -8.71 -6.15
C CYS A 211 -4.10 -9.87 -7.06
N THR A 212 -3.05 -9.65 -7.85
CA THR A 212 -2.51 -10.65 -8.78
C THR A 212 -2.02 -11.90 -8.04
N LEU A 213 -1.35 -11.72 -6.90
CA LEU A 213 -0.91 -12.81 -6.05
C LEU A 213 -2.10 -13.66 -5.57
N GLY A 214 -3.15 -13.00 -5.06
CA GLY A 214 -4.38 -13.66 -4.63
C GLY A 214 -5.07 -14.42 -5.78
N PHE A 215 -5.26 -13.77 -6.93
CA PHE A 215 -5.98 -14.40 -8.04
C PHE A 215 -5.22 -15.55 -8.71
N ARG A 216 -3.88 -15.52 -8.72
CA ARG A 216 -3.10 -16.67 -9.18
C ARG A 216 -3.33 -17.86 -8.27
N PHE A 217 -3.31 -17.66 -6.95
CA PHE A 217 -3.65 -18.73 -6.00
C PHE A 217 -5.07 -19.27 -6.24
N VAL A 218 -6.06 -18.39 -6.42
CA VAL A 218 -7.43 -18.81 -6.77
C VAL A 218 -7.45 -19.63 -8.05
N LYS A 219 -6.80 -19.15 -9.12
CA LYS A 219 -6.77 -19.81 -10.42
C LYS A 219 -6.12 -21.20 -10.35
N ASP A 220 -4.97 -21.29 -9.70
CA ASP A 220 -4.10 -22.47 -9.73
C ASP A 220 -4.61 -23.55 -8.76
N GLU A 221 -5.13 -23.16 -7.59
CA GLU A 221 -5.50 -24.09 -6.51
C GLU A 221 -7.02 -24.27 -6.33
N LEU A 222 -7.79 -23.17 -6.39
CA LEU A 222 -9.23 -23.16 -6.10
C LEU A 222 -10.11 -23.34 -7.35
N ARG A 223 -9.58 -23.04 -8.54
CA ARG A 223 -10.17 -23.17 -9.89
C ARG A 223 -11.09 -22.01 -10.32
N ILE A 224 -11.53 -22.05 -11.58
CA ILE A 224 -12.19 -20.94 -12.30
C ILE A 224 -13.51 -20.47 -11.67
N CYS A 225 -14.26 -21.36 -11.01
CA CYS A 225 -15.53 -21.01 -10.39
C CYS A 225 -15.38 -20.19 -9.11
N SER A 226 -14.16 -20.09 -8.60
CA SER A 226 -13.82 -19.31 -7.42
C SER A 226 -13.29 -17.91 -7.77
N GLN A 227 -13.33 -17.53 -9.05
CA GLN A 227 -12.97 -16.16 -9.44
C GLN A 227 -13.96 -15.17 -8.82
N PRO A 228 -13.48 -14.16 -8.09
CA PRO A 228 -14.33 -13.26 -7.32
C PRO A 228 -15.10 -12.32 -8.24
N ALA A 229 -16.43 -12.29 -8.11
CA ALA A 229 -17.30 -11.36 -8.85
C ALA A 229 -17.46 -10.00 -8.13
N VAL A 230 -17.22 -9.96 -6.82
CA VAL A 230 -17.48 -8.80 -5.96
C VAL A 230 -16.21 -8.39 -5.22
N ALA A 231 -15.81 -7.13 -5.36
CA ALA A 231 -14.79 -6.52 -4.53
C ALA A 231 -15.39 -6.33 -3.12
N TRP A 232 -14.79 -6.98 -2.12
CA TRP A 232 -15.31 -7.08 -0.76
C TRP A 232 -14.51 -6.15 0.16
N GLN A 233 -14.96 -4.90 0.25
CA GLN A 233 -14.20 -3.78 0.80
C GLN A 233 -14.89 -3.21 2.04
N LEU A 234 -15.10 -4.07 3.03
CA LEU A 234 -15.99 -3.80 4.14
C LEU A 234 -15.49 -2.72 5.12
N ASP A 235 -14.20 -2.76 5.44
CA ASP A 235 -13.63 -2.03 6.58
C ASP A 235 -12.62 -0.93 6.20
N LEU A 236 -12.68 -0.42 4.98
CA LEU A 236 -11.76 0.62 4.54
C LEU A 236 -12.18 2.02 4.96
N PHE A 237 -11.21 2.89 5.21
CA PHE A 237 -11.44 4.21 5.80
C PHE A 237 -11.73 5.27 4.72
N GLY A 238 -12.74 4.98 3.89
CA GLY A 238 -13.06 5.68 2.65
C GLY A 238 -12.57 4.91 1.41
N HIS A 239 -13.11 5.26 0.23
CA HIS A 239 -12.88 4.51 -1.00
C HIS A 239 -12.40 5.41 -2.14
N GLY A 240 -11.28 5.04 -2.76
CA GLY A 240 -10.62 5.78 -3.83
C GLY A 240 -11.15 5.39 -5.21
N ARG A 241 -11.31 6.37 -6.11
CA ARG A 241 -11.80 6.11 -7.48
C ARG A 241 -10.86 5.19 -8.26
N GLU A 242 -9.54 5.38 -8.13
CA GLU A 242 -8.56 4.65 -8.97
C GLU A 242 -8.59 3.14 -8.74
N ILE A 243 -8.43 2.66 -7.51
CA ILE A 243 -8.40 1.21 -7.23
C ILE A 243 -9.69 0.51 -7.68
N ASN A 244 -10.83 1.20 -7.57
CA ASN A 244 -12.10 0.70 -8.06
C ASN A 244 -12.17 0.66 -9.60
N SER A 245 -11.49 1.59 -10.28
CA SER A 245 -11.20 1.51 -11.72
C SER A 245 -10.40 0.25 -12.08
N LEU A 246 -9.44 -0.12 -11.24
CA LEU A 246 -8.61 -1.31 -11.43
C LEU A 246 -9.41 -2.60 -11.17
N PHE A 247 -10.30 -2.61 -10.17
CA PHE A 247 -11.21 -3.74 -9.95
C PHE A 247 -12.11 -3.99 -11.18
N ALA A 248 -12.65 -2.95 -11.81
CA ALA A 248 -13.40 -3.12 -13.06
C ALA A 248 -12.54 -3.78 -14.16
N GLN A 249 -11.27 -3.38 -14.30
CA GLN A 249 -10.30 -3.97 -15.25
C GLN A 249 -9.82 -5.38 -14.88
N MET A 250 -9.93 -5.77 -13.61
CA MET A 250 -9.64 -7.12 -13.11
C MET A 250 -10.81 -8.10 -13.32
N GLY A 251 -12.00 -7.58 -13.65
CA GLY A 251 -13.18 -8.39 -13.98
C GLY A 251 -14.28 -8.41 -12.92
N TYR A 252 -14.19 -7.58 -11.87
CA TYR A 252 -15.26 -7.48 -10.87
C TYR A 252 -16.51 -6.83 -11.45
N ASP A 253 -17.69 -7.28 -11.03
CA ASP A 253 -18.98 -6.70 -11.40
C ASP A 253 -19.46 -5.65 -10.40
N ALA A 254 -19.06 -5.77 -9.14
CA ALA A 254 -19.48 -4.89 -8.08
C ALA A 254 -18.44 -4.67 -6.98
N ILE A 255 -18.69 -3.67 -6.16
CA ILE A 255 -18.06 -3.46 -4.86
C ILE A 255 -19.13 -3.33 -3.76
N LEU A 256 -18.85 -3.91 -2.59
CA LEU A 256 -19.64 -3.75 -1.38
C LEU A 256 -18.78 -3.16 -0.26
N PHE A 257 -19.27 -2.11 0.41
CA PHE A 257 -18.58 -1.46 1.52
C PHE A 257 -19.51 -0.78 2.51
N GLY A 258 -19.04 -0.53 3.74
CA GLY A 258 -19.85 0.08 4.80
C GLY A 258 -19.54 1.55 5.13
N ARG A 259 -18.30 2.00 4.87
CA ARG A 259 -17.74 3.26 5.36
C ARG A 259 -17.72 4.33 4.26
N LEU A 260 -18.38 5.45 4.54
CA LEU A 260 -18.37 6.69 3.76
C LEU A 260 -18.71 7.85 4.69
N ASP A 261 -18.57 9.08 4.22
CA ASP A 261 -18.96 10.25 5.02
C ASP A 261 -20.39 10.13 5.56
N TYR A 262 -20.56 10.41 6.85
CA TYR A 262 -21.83 10.21 7.54
C TYR A 262 -22.98 11.04 6.94
N GLN A 263 -22.69 12.24 6.41
CA GLN A 263 -23.70 13.10 5.79
C GLN A 263 -24.14 12.52 4.44
N GLU A 264 -23.20 11.94 3.67
CA GLU A 264 -23.54 11.21 2.45
C GLU A 264 -24.35 9.95 2.78
N LYS A 265 -23.96 9.19 3.80
CA LYS A 265 -24.67 7.98 4.24
C LYS A 265 -26.12 8.27 4.64
N GLU A 266 -26.34 9.33 5.42
CA GLU A 266 -27.67 9.77 5.84
C GLU A 266 -28.54 10.13 4.63
N GLN A 267 -28.05 11.03 3.76
CA GLN A 267 -28.78 11.45 2.56
C GLN A 267 -29.11 10.28 1.63
N ARG A 268 -28.18 9.34 1.43
CA ARG A 268 -28.40 8.15 0.61
C ARG A 268 -29.43 7.22 1.20
N THR A 269 -29.40 7.03 2.52
CA THR A 269 -30.38 6.22 3.25
C THR A 269 -31.78 6.80 3.09
N THR A 270 -31.96 8.11 3.28
CA THR A 270 -33.26 8.79 3.11
C THR A 270 -33.74 8.74 1.66
N ARG A 271 -32.84 8.89 0.69
CA ARG A 271 -33.18 8.88 -0.76
C ARG A 271 -33.26 7.48 -1.36
N LYS A 272 -32.99 6.42 -0.60
CA LYS A 272 -32.92 5.02 -1.07
C LYS A 272 -31.92 4.79 -2.20
N THR A 273 -30.74 5.43 -2.10
CA THR A 273 -29.67 5.43 -3.11
C THR A 273 -28.36 4.81 -2.58
N LEU A 274 -28.47 3.88 -1.62
CA LEU A 274 -27.35 3.06 -1.13
C LEU A 274 -26.87 2.04 -2.18
N GLN A 275 -27.70 1.73 -3.16
CA GLN A 275 -27.36 0.91 -4.33
C GLN A 275 -27.29 1.82 -5.56
N MET A 276 -26.18 1.76 -6.29
CA MET A 276 -25.89 2.69 -7.38
C MET A 276 -24.89 2.10 -8.37
N ILE A 277 -24.71 2.79 -9.49
CA ILE A 277 -23.61 2.57 -10.41
C ILE A 277 -22.54 3.63 -10.16
N TRP A 278 -21.36 3.20 -9.73
CA TRP A 278 -20.22 4.09 -9.55
C TRP A 278 -19.42 4.15 -10.84
N LYS A 279 -19.29 5.35 -11.41
CA LYS A 279 -18.37 5.66 -12.51
C LYS A 279 -16.95 5.76 -11.99
N VAL A 280 -16.22 4.66 -12.14
CA VAL A 280 -14.87 4.51 -11.61
C VAL A 280 -13.79 4.89 -12.63
N ASN A 281 -14.13 4.87 -13.93
CA ASN A 281 -13.23 5.32 -14.98
C ASN A 281 -14.02 5.97 -16.12
N GLU A 282 -13.82 7.25 -16.39
CA GLU A 282 -14.51 7.93 -17.50
C GLU A 282 -13.84 7.73 -18.87
N ASN A 283 -12.60 7.22 -18.86
CA ASN A 283 -11.73 7.11 -20.04
C ASN A 283 -11.55 5.66 -20.50
N ALA A 284 -12.18 4.69 -19.82
CA ALA A 284 -12.14 3.28 -20.18
C ALA A 284 -13.19 2.91 -21.26
N PRO A 285 -13.07 1.73 -21.89
CA PRO A 285 -14.16 1.13 -22.67
C PRO A 285 -15.42 0.96 -21.82
N GLN A 286 -16.61 1.06 -22.42
CA GLN A 286 -17.90 1.14 -21.70
C GLN A 286 -18.10 0.04 -20.65
N ASN A 287 -17.62 -1.18 -20.92
CA ASN A 287 -17.71 -2.32 -20.01
C ASN A 287 -16.73 -2.26 -18.82
N GLU A 288 -15.84 -1.28 -18.73
CA GLU A 288 -14.83 -1.11 -17.67
C GLU A 288 -14.97 0.25 -16.94
N GLN A 289 -15.90 1.09 -17.39
CA GLN A 289 -16.11 2.43 -16.84
C GLN A 289 -16.82 2.43 -15.47
N TRP A 290 -17.50 1.34 -15.12
CA TRP A 290 -18.46 1.32 -14.01
C TRP A 290 -18.33 0.08 -13.13
N LEU A 291 -18.74 0.19 -11.87
CA LEU A 291 -19.03 -0.92 -10.96
C LEU A 291 -20.43 -0.71 -10.36
N PHE A 292 -21.17 -1.80 -10.18
CA PHE A 292 -22.28 -1.72 -9.23
C PHE A 292 -21.72 -1.53 -7.82
N THR A 293 -22.34 -0.66 -7.04
CA THR A 293 -21.88 -0.36 -5.69
C THR A 293 -23.05 -0.49 -4.73
N GLY A 294 -22.88 -1.34 -3.72
CA GLY A 294 -23.82 -1.45 -2.60
C GLY A 294 -23.18 -0.97 -1.31
N ILE A 295 -23.75 0.10 -0.74
CA ILE A 295 -23.38 0.62 0.57
C ILE A 295 -24.17 -0.15 1.63
N LEU A 296 -23.45 -0.71 2.60
CA LEU A 296 -24.05 -1.46 3.68
C LEU A 296 -24.63 -0.54 4.76
N PRO A 297 -25.84 -0.83 5.27
CA PRO A 297 -26.57 0.09 6.13
C PRO A 297 -26.02 0.08 7.56
N ASN A 298 -25.52 -1.06 8.02
CA ASN A 298 -25.06 -1.30 9.40
C ASN A 298 -23.55 -1.61 9.45
N LEU A 299 -22.75 -0.88 8.65
CA LEU A 299 -21.36 -1.26 8.37
C LEU A 299 -21.33 -2.71 7.87
N TYR A 300 -20.51 -3.58 8.45
CA TYR A 300 -20.39 -4.99 8.07
C TYR A 300 -20.91 -5.94 9.16
N HIS A 301 -21.78 -5.45 10.04
CA HIS A 301 -22.41 -6.22 11.12
C HIS A 301 -23.87 -6.54 10.81
N PRO A 302 -24.42 -7.63 11.39
CA PRO A 302 -25.86 -7.82 11.41
C PRO A 302 -26.53 -6.65 12.13
N PRO A 303 -27.78 -6.31 11.80
CA PRO A 303 -28.56 -5.42 12.65
C PRO A 303 -28.57 -5.93 14.08
N GLU A 304 -28.45 -5.05 15.07
CA GLU A 304 -28.36 -5.42 16.50
C GLU A 304 -29.51 -6.34 16.96
N THR A 305 -30.70 -6.15 16.38
CA THR A 305 -31.92 -6.95 16.64
C THR A 305 -31.86 -8.36 16.04
N LEU A 306 -31.04 -8.58 14.99
CA LEU A 306 -30.78 -9.89 14.38
C LEU A 306 -29.45 -10.51 14.86
N GLY A 307 -28.56 -9.72 15.46
CA GLY A 307 -27.27 -10.16 15.96
C GLY A 307 -27.40 -11.12 17.14
N LEU A 308 -26.36 -11.95 17.33
CA LEU A 308 -26.29 -12.84 18.48
C LEU A 308 -25.93 -12.02 19.72
N LYS A 309 -26.87 -11.92 20.68
CA LYS A 309 -26.51 -11.41 22.01
C LYS A 309 -25.63 -12.44 22.70
N SER A 310 -24.48 -12.02 23.19
CA SER A 310 -23.71 -12.80 24.16
C SER A 310 -24.31 -12.62 25.56
N ASP A 311 -24.32 -13.68 26.35
CA ASP A 311 -24.58 -13.55 27.79
C ASP A 311 -23.40 -12.87 28.51
N ASN A 312 -23.51 -12.68 29.82
CA ASN A 312 -22.45 -12.08 30.66
C ASN A 312 -21.15 -12.90 30.71
N ASN A 313 -21.17 -14.14 30.19
CA ASN A 313 -20.01 -15.04 30.11
C ASN A 313 -19.46 -15.14 28.68
N GLY A 314 -19.99 -14.37 27.73
CA GLY A 314 -19.57 -14.37 26.33
C GLY A 314 -20.14 -15.51 25.49
N ALA A 315 -21.06 -16.33 26.02
CA ALA A 315 -21.72 -17.38 25.25
C ALA A 315 -22.84 -16.79 24.40
N LEU A 316 -22.91 -17.19 23.11
CA LEU A 316 -23.94 -16.73 22.19
C LEU A 316 -25.30 -17.32 22.61
N LEU A 317 -26.28 -16.46 22.90
CA LEU A 317 -27.63 -16.88 23.27
C LEU A 317 -28.34 -17.53 22.07
N ARG A 318 -29.06 -18.64 22.30
CA ARG A 318 -29.90 -19.27 21.26
C ARG A 318 -31.28 -18.61 21.22
N PRO A 319 -31.91 -18.49 20.03
CA PRO A 319 -33.34 -18.19 19.92
C PRO A 319 -34.22 -19.18 20.69
N THR A 320 -33.79 -20.44 20.88
CA THR A 320 -34.51 -21.45 21.67
C THR A 320 -34.35 -21.29 23.18
N ASP A 321 -33.42 -20.44 23.63
CA ASP A 321 -33.37 -20.00 25.02
C ASP A 321 -34.45 -18.91 25.28
N ALA A 322 -35.40 -18.71 24.34
CA ALA A 322 -36.62 -17.94 24.56
C ALA A 322 -37.49 -18.48 25.71
N ASP A 323 -37.31 -19.72 26.16
CA ASP A 323 -37.93 -20.21 27.41
C ASP A 323 -37.27 -19.60 28.66
N THR A 324 -36.07 -19.02 28.55
CA THR A 324 -35.34 -18.32 29.63
C THR A 324 -35.24 -16.81 29.43
N LEU A 325 -35.62 -16.27 28.27
CA LEU A 325 -35.87 -14.84 28.06
C LEU A 325 -37.35 -14.52 28.37
N PRO A 326 -37.67 -13.40 29.04
CA PRO A 326 -39.05 -13.04 29.41
C PRO A 326 -39.97 -12.68 28.22
N GLU A 327 -39.60 -13.01 26.97
CA GLU A 327 -40.24 -12.57 25.74
C GLU A 327 -40.79 -13.77 24.95
N SER A 328 -42.09 -13.77 24.62
CA SER A 328 -42.71 -14.88 23.91
C SER A 328 -42.25 -14.99 22.45
N ALA A 329 -42.31 -16.21 21.88
CA ALA A 329 -41.94 -16.48 20.49
C ALA A 329 -42.63 -15.55 19.46
N SER A 330 -43.85 -15.09 19.74
CA SER A 330 -44.58 -14.16 18.87
C SER A 330 -44.03 -12.74 18.92
N VAL A 331 -43.49 -12.29 20.05
CA VAL A 331 -42.85 -10.97 20.18
C VAL A 331 -41.49 -10.99 19.49
N TYR A 332 -40.68 -12.04 19.69
CA TYR A 332 -39.41 -12.23 18.98
C TYR A 332 -39.59 -12.20 17.46
N SER A 333 -40.56 -12.98 16.97
CA SER A 333 -40.95 -13.05 15.56
C SER A 333 -41.30 -11.69 14.95
N LYS A 334 -42.11 -10.89 15.65
CA LYS A 334 -42.48 -9.54 15.21
C LYS A 334 -41.27 -8.59 15.20
N ARG A 335 -40.35 -8.73 16.15
CA ARG A 335 -39.12 -7.92 16.18
C ARG A 335 -38.24 -8.21 14.96
N LEU A 336 -38.05 -9.47 14.60
CA LEU A 336 -37.29 -9.85 13.40
C LEU A 336 -37.93 -9.25 12.13
N LEU A 337 -39.25 -9.35 11.99
CA LEU A 337 -39.97 -8.79 10.84
C LEU A 337 -39.83 -7.26 10.76
N ASN A 338 -39.98 -6.56 11.90
CA ASN A 338 -39.82 -5.11 11.96
C ASN A 338 -38.41 -4.66 11.57
N GLU A 339 -37.38 -5.41 11.92
CA GLU A 339 -36.02 -5.12 11.47
C GLU A 339 -35.89 -5.29 9.96
N LEU A 340 -36.43 -6.36 9.36
CA LEU A 340 -36.39 -6.54 7.92
C LEU A 340 -37.14 -5.44 7.16
N ILE A 341 -38.27 -4.96 7.70
CA ILE A 341 -38.98 -3.79 7.17
C ILE A 341 -38.09 -2.54 7.26
N SER A 342 -37.45 -2.30 8.42
CA SER A 342 -36.52 -1.19 8.63
C SER A 342 -35.33 -1.23 7.67
N GLN A 343 -34.82 -2.42 7.33
CA GLN A 343 -33.79 -2.60 6.32
C GLN A 343 -34.32 -2.33 4.91
N GLN A 344 -35.48 -2.90 4.57
CA GLN A 344 -36.08 -2.81 3.24
C GLN A 344 -36.39 -1.37 2.84
N ILE A 345 -36.87 -0.52 3.76
CA ILE A 345 -37.22 0.87 3.45
C ILE A 345 -36.01 1.73 3.04
N LYS A 346 -34.78 1.30 3.34
CA LYS A 346 -33.53 1.99 2.97
C LYS A 346 -33.10 1.71 1.52
N TYR A 347 -33.71 0.72 0.87
CA TYR A 347 -33.39 0.29 -0.49
C TYR A 347 -34.58 0.49 -1.44
N ASN A 348 -34.26 0.59 -2.73
CA ASN A 348 -35.25 0.62 -3.79
C ASN A 348 -35.10 -0.63 -4.67
N SER A 349 -35.22 -1.81 -4.03
CA SER A 349 -34.89 -3.11 -4.60
C SER A 349 -35.81 -4.19 -4.00
N THR A 350 -36.12 -5.25 -4.75
CA THR A 350 -36.82 -6.43 -4.21
C THR A 350 -35.86 -7.45 -3.62
N ASN A 351 -34.55 -7.28 -3.83
CA ASN A 351 -33.49 -8.05 -3.19
C ASN A 351 -32.70 -7.16 -2.21
N ILE A 352 -32.64 -7.56 -0.94
CA ILE A 352 -31.83 -6.90 0.09
C ILE A 352 -30.84 -7.88 0.73
N ALA A 353 -29.68 -7.39 1.15
CA ALA A 353 -28.68 -8.19 1.83
C ALA A 353 -28.68 -7.90 3.34
N VAL A 354 -28.62 -8.96 4.14
CA VAL A 354 -28.29 -8.91 5.56
C VAL A 354 -26.90 -9.53 5.71
N ILE A 355 -25.92 -8.68 6.01
CA ILE A 355 -24.57 -9.11 6.29
C ILE A 355 -24.56 -9.69 7.70
N TYR A 356 -24.18 -10.96 7.84
CA TYR A 356 -24.24 -11.69 9.10
C TYR A 356 -22.83 -12.16 9.46
N GLY A 357 -22.15 -11.36 10.28
CA GLY A 357 -20.75 -11.55 10.63
C GLY A 357 -20.15 -10.30 11.25
N GLY A 358 -18.85 -10.36 11.54
CA GLY A 358 -18.06 -9.28 12.11
C GLY A 358 -16.59 -9.70 12.21
N ASP A 359 -15.82 -8.94 12.98
CA ASP A 359 -14.40 -9.20 13.20
C ASP A 359 -14.22 -10.55 13.91
N PHE A 360 -13.54 -11.48 13.22
CA PHE A 360 -13.19 -12.80 13.75
C PHE A 360 -14.37 -13.62 14.32
N GLU A 361 -15.59 -13.38 13.85
CA GLU A 361 -16.76 -14.20 14.20
C GLU A 361 -16.68 -15.61 13.58
N TYR A 362 -17.62 -16.48 13.96
CA TYR A 362 -17.73 -17.89 13.53
C TYR A 362 -16.67 -18.85 14.10
N GLU A 363 -16.03 -18.50 15.22
CA GLU A 363 -15.21 -19.48 15.95
C GLU A 363 -16.08 -20.65 16.45
N ASP A 364 -17.32 -20.38 16.91
CA ASP A 364 -18.38 -21.39 17.04
C ASP A 364 -19.38 -21.30 15.89
N ALA A 365 -18.95 -21.69 14.68
CA ALA A 365 -19.79 -21.65 13.49
C ALA A 365 -21.10 -22.44 13.64
N THR A 366 -21.10 -23.54 14.41
CA THR A 366 -22.30 -24.37 14.65
C THR A 366 -23.40 -23.52 15.27
N GLN A 367 -23.07 -22.77 16.32
CA GLN A 367 -24.04 -21.93 17.03
C GLN A 367 -24.58 -20.81 16.13
N TYR A 368 -23.72 -20.16 15.34
CA TYR A 368 -24.15 -19.15 14.36
C TYR A 368 -25.14 -19.72 13.36
N PHE A 369 -24.80 -20.84 12.74
CA PHE A 369 -25.66 -21.43 11.72
C PHE A 369 -26.99 -21.95 12.28
N GLN A 370 -27.01 -22.54 13.48
CA GLN A 370 -28.26 -22.95 14.13
C GLN A 370 -29.21 -21.77 14.36
N ASN A 371 -28.67 -20.62 14.77
CA ASN A 371 -29.47 -19.42 15.02
C ASN A 371 -30.03 -18.83 13.72
N ILE A 372 -29.21 -18.83 12.66
CA ILE A 372 -29.66 -18.37 11.34
C ILE A 372 -30.68 -19.34 10.73
N ASP A 373 -30.48 -20.67 10.86
CA ASP A 373 -31.43 -21.69 10.42
C ASP A 373 -32.81 -21.44 11.10
N ALA A 374 -32.82 -21.25 12.43
CA ALA A 374 -34.04 -20.95 13.19
C ALA A 374 -34.70 -19.62 12.79
N MET A 375 -33.91 -18.57 12.54
CA MET A 375 -34.40 -17.27 12.06
C MET A 375 -35.06 -17.40 10.68
N ILE A 376 -34.41 -18.10 9.74
CA ILE A 376 -34.92 -18.33 8.39
C ILE A 376 -36.27 -19.06 8.45
N ASP A 377 -36.35 -20.13 9.24
CA ASP A 377 -37.58 -20.93 9.36
C ASP A 377 -38.70 -20.12 10.02
N THR A 378 -38.38 -19.37 11.08
CA THR A 378 -39.34 -18.51 11.79
C THR A 378 -39.93 -17.46 10.85
N ILE A 379 -39.10 -16.68 10.16
CA ILE A 379 -39.57 -15.58 9.31
C ILE A 379 -40.36 -16.12 8.11
N ASN A 380 -39.89 -17.19 7.46
CA ASN A 380 -40.59 -17.74 6.30
C ASN A 380 -41.94 -18.37 6.67
N ASN A 381 -42.10 -18.95 7.87
CA ASN A 381 -43.36 -19.54 8.32
C ASN A 381 -44.42 -18.48 8.70
N LEU A 382 -44.00 -17.37 9.33
CA LEU A 382 -44.89 -16.26 9.73
C LEU A 382 -45.62 -15.57 8.56
N GLN A 383 -45.06 -15.69 7.35
CA GLN A 383 -45.65 -15.09 6.13
C GLN A 383 -47.00 -15.68 5.76
N ASN A 384 -47.31 -16.88 6.27
CA ASN A 384 -48.60 -17.54 6.04
C ASN A 384 -49.72 -17.00 6.95
N GLU A 385 -49.38 -16.20 7.97
CA GLU A 385 -50.31 -15.76 9.03
C GLU A 385 -50.60 -14.25 9.02
N THR A 386 -49.89 -13.47 8.20
CA THR A 386 -49.96 -12.00 8.19
C THR A 386 -50.62 -11.47 6.91
N ASP A 387 -51.96 -11.44 6.90
CA ASP A 387 -52.71 -10.88 5.77
C ASP A 387 -52.52 -9.35 5.66
N GLY A 388 -52.21 -8.85 4.46
CA GLY A 388 -51.98 -7.43 4.17
C GLY A 388 -50.61 -6.83 4.56
N GLN A 389 -49.68 -7.59 5.17
CA GLN A 389 -48.33 -7.09 5.48
C GLN A 389 -47.30 -7.39 4.38
N GLN A 390 -46.20 -6.61 4.36
CA GLN A 390 -45.09 -6.83 3.43
C GLN A 390 -44.50 -8.23 3.64
N LYS A 391 -44.47 -9.02 2.56
CA LYS A 391 -43.96 -10.38 2.61
C LYS A 391 -42.47 -10.48 2.34
N PHE A 392 -41.78 -11.38 3.04
CA PHE A 392 -40.35 -11.65 2.92
C PHE A 392 -40.07 -13.12 2.62
N HIS A 393 -39.05 -13.38 1.81
CA HIS A 393 -38.43 -14.70 1.67
C HIS A 393 -36.98 -14.61 2.09
N VAL A 394 -36.63 -15.28 3.19
CA VAL A 394 -35.28 -15.25 3.76
C VAL A 394 -34.54 -16.53 3.39
N HIS A 395 -33.30 -16.40 2.88
CA HIS A 395 -32.47 -17.54 2.51
C HIS A 395 -30.97 -17.23 2.64
N TYR A 396 -30.17 -18.27 2.84
CA TYR A 396 -28.71 -18.15 2.72
C TYR A 396 -28.33 -17.73 1.30
N SER A 397 -27.38 -16.81 1.21
CA SER A 397 -26.84 -16.34 -0.05
C SER A 397 -25.35 -16.02 0.05
N THR A 398 -24.80 -15.51 -1.03
CA THR A 398 -23.43 -15.01 -1.13
C THR A 398 -23.45 -13.67 -1.87
N PRO A 399 -22.37 -12.87 -1.81
CA PRO A 399 -22.28 -11.60 -2.54
C PRO A 399 -22.48 -11.79 -4.04
N THR A 400 -21.90 -12.84 -4.61
CA THR A 400 -22.05 -13.21 -6.02
C THR A 400 -23.52 -13.48 -6.38
N CYS A 401 -24.24 -14.25 -5.56
CA CYS A 401 -25.65 -14.55 -5.80
C CYS A 401 -26.59 -13.37 -5.55
N PHE A 402 -26.28 -12.53 -4.56
CA PHE A 402 -27.01 -11.28 -4.33
C PHE A 402 -26.87 -10.33 -5.53
N LEU A 403 -25.65 -10.18 -6.05
CA LEU A 403 -25.42 -9.34 -7.22
C LEU A 403 -26.13 -9.88 -8.47
N HIS A 404 -26.11 -11.20 -8.64
CA HIS A 404 -26.85 -11.84 -9.72
C HIS A 404 -28.34 -11.54 -9.63
N ALA A 405 -28.93 -11.65 -8.43
CA ALA A 405 -30.34 -11.32 -8.20
C ALA A 405 -30.67 -9.86 -8.58
N LEU A 406 -29.86 -8.90 -8.13
CA LEU A 406 -30.01 -7.48 -8.48
C LEU A 406 -29.96 -7.23 -9.99
N SER A 407 -29.07 -7.94 -10.71
CA SER A 407 -28.97 -7.81 -12.17
C SER A 407 -30.24 -8.27 -12.91
N GLN A 408 -31.06 -9.12 -12.29
CA GLN A 408 -32.31 -9.62 -12.88
C GLN A 408 -33.51 -8.68 -12.66
N GLU A 409 -33.43 -7.70 -11.76
CA GLU A 409 -34.55 -6.79 -11.46
C GLU A 409 -34.94 -5.84 -12.61
N LYS A 410 -34.12 -5.74 -13.67
CA LYS A 410 -34.33 -4.84 -14.83
C LYS A 410 -34.66 -3.40 -14.42
N ARG A 411 -34.09 -2.94 -13.31
CA ARG A 411 -34.30 -1.61 -12.72
C ARG A 411 -33.24 -0.61 -13.19
N THR A 412 -33.56 0.67 -13.13
CA THR A 412 -32.62 1.78 -13.31
C THR A 412 -31.92 2.12 -11.99
N TRP A 413 -30.60 2.35 -12.05
CA TRP A 413 -29.79 2.66 -10.87
C TRP A 413 -29.24 4.09 -10.93
N PRO A 414 -29.19 4.80 -9.78
CA PRO A 414 -28.58 6.12 -9.73
C PRO A 414 -27.08 6.03 -10.03
N VAL A 415 -26.50 7.09 -10.58
CA VAL A 415 -25.07 7.17 -10.92
C VAL A 415 -24.33 8.04 -9.91
N ARG A 416 -23.14 7.61 -9.49
CA ARG A 416 -22.20 8.40 -8.67
C ARG A 416 -20.85 8.49 -9.41
N GLU A 417 -20.25 9.68 -9.44
CA GLU A 417 -18.90 9.95 -9.97
C GLU A 417 -18.01 10.49 -8.85
N GLY A 418 -16.68 10.47 -9.00
CA GLY A 418 -15.75 10.91 -7.95
C GLY A 418 -15.33 9.78 -7.02
N ASP A 419 -14.85 10.10 -5.82
CA ASP A 419 -14.48 9.12 -4.78
C ASP A 419 -15.29 9.32 -3.48
N PHE A 420 -15.04 8.46 -2.48
CA PHE A 420 -15.64 8.51 -1.13
C PHE A 420 -14.61 8.96 -0.08
N LEU A 421 -13.74 9.90 -0.45
CA LEU A 421 -12.74 10.49 0.42
C LEU A 421 -13.02 11.99 0.64
N SER A 422 -12.70 12.55 1.80
CA SER A 422 -12.18 11.89 3.00
C SER A 422 -13.31 11.37 3.89
N TYR A 423 -13.09 10.24 4.55
CA TYR A 423 -14.08 9.60 5.42
C TYR A 423 -14.22 10.32 6.77
N ALA A 424 -15.46 10.54 7.20
CA ALA A 424 -15.81 10.94 8.56
C ALA A 424 -17.05 10.18 9.01
N HIS A 425 -17.01 9.60 10.21
CA HIS A 425 -18.15 8.85 10.75
C HIS A 425 -19.13 9.72 11.55
N ARG A 426 -18.73 10.96 11.88
CA ARG A 426 -19.53 12.01 12.53
C ARG A 426 -18.81 13.35 12.41
N ALA A 427 -19.50 14.43 12.80
CA ALA A 427 -18.88 15.74 12.94
C ALA A 427 -17.62 15.69 13.83
N HIS A 428 -16.59 16.45 13.45
CA HIS A 428 -15.30 16.54 14.15
C HIS A 428 -14.45 15.25 14.14
N ALA A 429 -14.79 14.26 13.33
CA ALA A 429 -14.11 12.96 13.31
C ALA A 429 -13.68 12.54 11.89
N PHE A 430 -12.85 13.37 11.26
CA PHE A 430 -12.25 13.07 9.96
C PHE A 430 -11.07 12.12 10.11
N TRP A 431 -11.13 10.99 9.40
CA TRP A 431 -10.09 9.96 9.40
C TRP A 431 -9.00 10.33 8.39
N THR A 432 -8.41 11.51 8.58
CA THR A 432 -7.36 12.06 7.70
C THR A 432 -5.99 12.04 8.36
N GLY A 433 -5.91 11.61 9.64
CA GLY A 433 -4.66 11.47 10.38
C GLY A 433 -3.82 10.28 9.91
N PHE A 434 -4.48 9.14 9.59
CA PHE A 434 -3.78 7.94 9.13
C PHE A 434 -3.08 8.10 7.78
N TYR A 435 -3.43 9.14 7.01
CA TYR A 435 -2.71 9.52 5.80
C TYR A 435 -1.22 9.77 6.10
N THR A 436 -0.88 10.21 7.32
CA THR A 436 0.50 10.48 7.76
C THR A 436 0.95 9.63 8.95
N SER A 437 0.06 8.98 9.71
CA SER A 437 0.43 8.16 10.88
C SER A 437 1.54 7.16 10.56
N ARG A 438 2.56 7.09 11.43
CA ARG A 438 3.76 6.25 11.26
C ARG A 438 4.43 6.46 9.89
N PRO A 439 4.93 7.66 9.56
CA PRO A 439 5.44 7.96 8.21
C PRO A 439 6.73 7.19 7.86
N GLY A 440 7.40 6.56 8.83
CA GLY A 440 8.55 5.67 8.59
C GLY A 440 8.17 4.40 7.81
N ILE A 441 7.11 3.69 8.21
CA ILE A 441 6.67 2.46 7.53
C ILE A 441 6.19 2.74 6.10
N LYS A 442 5.51 3.87 5.88
CA LYS A 442 5.03 4.29 4.54
C LYS A 442 6.17 4.48 3.54
N PHE A 443 7.32 4.99 3.99
CA PHE A 443 8.51 5.10 3.14
C PHE A 443 9.20 3.75 2.94
N TYR A 444 9.33 2.96 4.01
CA TYR A 444 10.02 1.69 3.92
C TYR A 444 9.29 0.71 3.00
N GLU A 445 7.96 0.70 3.02
CA GLU A 445 7.14 -0.02 2.06
C GLU A 445 7.44 0.42 0.61
N ARG A 446 7.49 1.73 0.32
CA ARG A 446 7.79 2.24 -1.03
C ARG A 446 9.18 1.85 -1.50
N TYR A 447 10.16 1.93 -0.60
CA TYR A 447 11.54 1.54 -0.88
C TYR A 447 11.67 0.04 -1.20
N VAL A 448 11.11 -0.83 -0.35
CA VAL A 448 11.17 -2.28 -0.58
C VAL A 448 10.31 -2.68 -1.78
N GLY A 449 9.21 -1.98 -2.05
CA GLY A 449 8.42 -2.12 -3.27
C GLY A 449 9.25 -1.87 -4.53
N ALA A 450 10.00 -0.75 -4.59
CA ALA A 450 10.92 -0.46 -5.71
C ALA A 450 12.02 -1.52 -5.85
N PHE A 451 12.56 -1.99 -4.73
CA PHE A 451 13.55 -3.07 -4.71
C PHE A 451 12.97 -4.37 -5.25
N TYR A 452 11.75 -4.74 -4.84
CA TYR A 452 11.04 -5.91 -5.35
C TYR A 452 10.80 -5.82 -6.87
N GLN A 453 10.35 -4.67 -7.38
CA GLN A 453 10.22 -4.47 -8.84
C GLN A 453 11.54 -4.71 -9.57
N SER A 454 12.63 -4.18 -9.01
CA SER A 454 13.96 -4.30 -9.61
C SER A 454 14.43 -5.75 -9.70
N LEU A 455 14.22 -6.54 -8.64
CA LEU A 455 14.54 -7.96 -8.64
C LEU A 455 13.73 -8.73 -9.69
N ARG A 456 12.43 -8.47 -9.80
CA ARG A 456 11.58 -9.13 -10.81
C ARG A 456 12.04 -8.84 -12.23
N GLN A 457 12.40 -7.59 -12.53
CA GLN A 457 12.91 -7.18 -13.83
C GLN A 457 14.26 -7.85 -14.14
N LEU A 458 15.21 -7.83 -13.19
CA LEU A 458 16.54 -8.42 -13.38
C LEU A 458 16.51 -9.95 -13.48
N SER A 459 15.57 -10.59 -12.78
CA SER A 459 15.45 -12.05 -12.76
C SER A 459 15.20 -12.66 -14.14
N ILE A 460 14.62 -11.93 -15.10
CA ILE A 460 14.37 -12.50 -16.43
C ILE A 460 15.64 -12.76 -17.24
N TYR A 461 16.76 -12.13 -16.87
CA TYR A 461 18.05 -12.33 -17.52
C TYR A 461 18.85 -13.52 -16.96
N SER A 462 18.54 -13.92 -15.71
CA SER A 462 19.29 -14.94 -14.98
C SER A 462 18.74 -16.35 -15.24
N ASN A 463 19.63 -17.34 -15.28
CA ASN A 463 19.25 -18.76 -15.28
C ASN A 463 18.71 -19.23 -13.91
N SER A 464 19.02 -18.50 -12.84
CA SER A 464 18.55 -18.73 -11.47
C SER A 464 17.64 -17.58 -11.05
N ILE A 465 16.36 -17.70 -11.39
CA ILE A 465 15.33 -16.66 -11.22
C ILE A 465 15.08 -16.30 -9.75
N GLY A 466 15.25 -17.27 -8.85
CA GLY A 466 14.97 -17.09 -7.41
C GLY A 466 13.48 -17.04 -7.09
N PHE A 467 12.65 -17.88 -7.73
CA PHE A 467 11.18 -17.89 -7.57
C PHE A 467 10.73 -17.87 -6.11
N ASP A 468 11.34 -18.66 -5.23
CA ASP A 468 10.97 -18.72 -3.81
C ASP A 468 11.18 -17.36 -3.10
N VAL A 469 12.28 -16.68 -3.40
CA VAL A 469 12.60 -15.36 -2.82
C VAL A 469 11.64 -14.30 -3.34
N LEU A 470 11.37 -14.30 -4.65
CA LEU A 470 10.39 -13.38 -5.25
C LEU A 470 8.98 -13.61 -4.73
N SER A 471 8.57 -14.87 -4.56
CA SER A 471 7.29 -15.23 -3.95
C SER A 471 7.22 -14.69 -2.52
N LYS A 472 8.28 -14.90 -1.71
CA LYS A 472 8.25 -14.46 -0.31
C LYS A 472 8.20 -12.95 -0.16
N LEU A 473 8.93 -12.22 -1.00
CA LEU A 473 8.84 -10.77 -1.10
C LEU A 473 7.44 -10.33 -1.51
N GLY A 474 6.85 -10.95 -2.54
CA GLY A 474 5.48 -10.67 -2.99
C GLY A 474 4.44 -10.88 -1.89
N GLU A 475 4.48 -12.01 -1.19
CA GLU A 475 3.61 -12.29 -0.03
C GLU A 475 3.73 -11.23 1.07
N THR A 476 4.95 -10.79 1.34
CA THR A 476 5.22 -9.82 2.41
C THR A 476 4.79 -8.42 2.00
N MET A 477 5.13 -7.99 0.78
CA MET A 477 4.65 -6.73 0.21
C MET A 477 3.13 -6.68 0.11
N GLY A 478 2.48 -7.81 -0.19
CA GLY A 478 1.02 -7.94 -0.17
C GLY A 478 0.43 -7.72 1.22
N LEU A 479 1.02 -8.32 2.27
CA LEU A 479 0.59 -8.09 3.66
C LEU A 479 0.73 -6.61 4.06
N MET A 480 1.80 -5.95 3.61
CA MET A 480 2.01 -4.53 3.92
C MET A 480 0.84 -3.65 3.47
N GLN A 481 0.11 -4.03 2.42
CA GLN A 481 -1.00 -3.21 1.89
C GLN A 481 -2.26 -3.26 2.74
N HIS A 482 -2.36 -4.15 3.74
CA HIS A 482 -3.54 -4.27 4.59
C HIS A 482 -3.85 -2.95 5.29
N HIS A 483 -5.14 -2.70 5.49
CA HIS A 483 -5.67 -1.42 5.95
C HIS A 483 -5.36 -1.07 7.41
N ASP A 484 -4.68 -1.93 8.17
CA ASP A 484 -4.06 -1.55 9.45
C ASP A 484 -2.54 -1.62 9.48
N THR A 485 -1.92 -2.04 8.38
CA THR A 485 -0.47 -2.11 8.25
C THR A 485 0.11 -0.84 7.60
N ILE A 486 -0.20 -0.55 6.33
CA ILE A 486 0.35 0.63 5.63
C ILE A 486 -0.21 1.95 6.17
N THR A 487 -1.44 1.94 6.66
CA THR A 487 -2.12 3.06 7.34
C THR A 487 -1.43 3.41 8.66
N GLY A 488 -0.73 2.45 9.27
CA GLY A 488 -0.08 2.60 10.56
C GLY A 488 -1.06 2.53 11.73
N THR A 489 -2.25 1.93 11.55
CA THR A 489 -3.32 1.89 12.54
C THR A 489 -3.36 0.60 13.37
N SER A 490 -2.29 -0.20 13.35
CA SER A 490 -2.06 -1.25 14.34
C SER A 490 -1.30 -0.74 15.58
N PRO A 491 -1.40 -1.43 16.73
CA PRO A 491 -0.46 -1.27 17.83
C PRO A 491 1.00 -1.40 17.37
N LEU A 492 1.91 -0.67 18.01
CA LEU A 492 3.32 -0.59 17.61
C LEU A 492 3.98 -1.98 17.52
N VAL A 493 3.69 -2.88 18.46
CA VAL A 493 4.26 -4.24 18.48
C VAL A 493 3.92 -5.05 17.22
N HIS A 494 2.76 -4.81 16.59
CA HIS A 494 2.35 -5.50 15.37
C HIS A 494 2.89 -4.81 14.12
N ILE A 495 3.03 -3.49 14.14
CA ILE A 495 3.82 -2.75 13.14
C ILE A 495 5.28 -3.24 13.13
N GLU A 496 5.89 -3.44 14.29
CA GLU A 496 7.24 -4.00 14.41
C GLU A 496 7.33 -5.43 13.88
N ASP A 497 6.29 -6.25 14.04
CA ASP A 497 6.25 -7.59 13.41
C ASP A 497 6.22 -7.50 11.88
N ALA A 498 5.38 -6.62 11.33
CA ALA A 498 5.32 -6.36 9.88
C ALA A 498 6.68 -5.87 9.35
N LEU A 499 7.34 -4.93 10.05
CA LEU A 499 8.68 -4.45 9.72
C LEU A 499 9.74 -5.55 9.78
N ARG A 500 9.70 -6.43 10.79
CA ARG A 500 10.59 -7.60 10.87
C ARG A 500 10.40 -8.56 9.71
N ARG A 501 9.15 -8.82 9.29
CA ARG A 501 8.86 -9.66 8.11
C ARG A 501 9.38 -9.01 6.83
N LEU A 502 9.10 -7.72 6.64
CA LEU A 502 9.55 -6.96 5.49
C LEU A 502 11.08 -6.95 5.39
N HIS A 503 11.77 -6.72 6.51
CA HIS A 503 13.23 -6.75 6.56
C HIS A 503 13.84 -8.14 6.28
N ARG A 504 13.22 -9.23 6.77
CA ARG A 504 13.66 -10.60 6.44
C ARG A 504 13.50 -10.89 4.95
N ALA A 505 12.37 -10.50 4.36
CA ALA A 505 12.12 -10.68 2.93
C ALA A 505 13.10 -9.83 2.10
N GLU A 506 13.33 -8.58 2.48
CA GLU A 506 14.33 -7.69 1.87
C GLU A 506 15.74 -8.30 1.94
N THR A 507 16.13 -8.87 3.09
CA THR A 507 17.43 -9.54 3.28
C THR A 507 17.63 -10.72 2.33
N SER A 508 16.61 -11.58 2.19
CA SER A 508 16.62 -12.65 1.18
C SER A 508 16.70 -12.08 -0.25
N GLY A 509 16.01 -10.97 -0.52
CA GLY A 509 16.10 -10.23 -1.78
C GLY A 509 17.50 -9.70 -2.07
N LYS A 510 18.22 -9.19 -1.06
CA LYS A 510 19.63 -8.74 -1.18
C LYS A 510 20.56 -9.90 -1.56
N ALA A 511 20.31 -11.11 -1.04
CA ALA A 511 21.06 -12.30 -1.44
C ALA A 511 20.76 -12.70 -2.90
N LEU A 512 19.50 -12.60 -3.34
CA LEU A 512 19.15 -12.78 -4.76
C LEU A 512 19.80 -11.71 -5.64
N ALA A 513 19.79 -10.44 -5.23
CA ALA A 513 20.43 -9.33 -5.94
C ALA A 513 21.91 -9.62 -6.21
N LEU A 514 22.64 -10.17 -5.23
CA LEU A 514 24.04 -10.58 -5.40
C LEU A 514 24.18 -11.58 -6.57
N THR A 515 23.34 -12.61 -6.61
CA THR A 515 23.37 -13.64 -7.66
C THR A 515 23.03 -13.05 -9.03
N LEU A 516 22.00 -12.19 -9.10
CA LEU A 516 21.58 -11.53 -10.33
C LEU A 516 22.66 -10.57 -10.86
N TYR A 517 23.20 -9.70 -10.01
CA TYR A 517 24.23 -8.75 -10.39
C TYR A 517 25.50 -9.49 -10.84
N GLN A 518 25.85 -10.58 -10.16
CA GLN A 518 26.97 -11.42 -10.56
C GLN A 518 26.74 -12.03 -11.95
N SER A 519 25.55 -12.56 -12.24
CA SER A 519 25.23 -13.13 -13.56
C SER A 519 25.30 -12.10 -14.71
N ILE A 520 25.14 -10.82 -14.40
CA ILE A 520 25.13 -9.72 -15.37
C ILE A 520 26.52 -9.10 -15.53
N LEU A 521 27.20 -8.83 -14.42
CA LEU A 521 28.43 -8.02 -14.38
C LEU A 521 29.71 -8.86 -14.20
N THR A 522 29.63 -10.19 -14.23
CA THR A 522 30.82 -11.06 -14.21
C THR A 522 31.21 -11.45 -15.64
N PRO A 523 32.45 -11.19 -16.08
CA PRO A 523 32.93 -11.70 -17.37
C PRO A 523 32.82 -13.22 -17.45
N THR A 524 32.47 -13.77 -18.61
CA THR A 524 32.21 -15.20 -18.83
C THR A 524 33.37 -16.14 -18.45
N THR A 525 34.59 -15.62 -18.34
CA THR A 525 35.81 -16.37 -18.00
C THR A 525 36.23 -16.22 -16.52
N ALA A 526 35.45 -15.52 -15.70
CA ALA A 526 35.84 -15.16 -14.33
C ALA A 526 35.16 -16.03 -13.25
N SER A 527 35.79 -16.07 -12.07
CA SER A 527 35.24 -16.75 -10.89
C SER A 527 34.11 -15.95 -10.24
N ASN A 528 33.20 -16.67 -9.57
CA ASN A 528 32.08 -16.10 -8.84
C ASN A 528 32.50 -15.10 -7.76
N TRP A 529 31.66 -14.11 -7.48
CA TRP A 529 31.95 -13.12 -6.45
C TRP A 529 31.98 -13.76 -5.07
N SER A 530 33.04 -13.48 -4.31
CA SER A 530 33.21 -13.96 -2.93
C SER A 530 32.74 -12.94 -1.89
N THR A 531 32.50 -11.70 -2.30
CA THR A 531 32.14 -10.58 -1.42
C THR A 531 30.63 -10.28 -1.52
N PRO A 532 29.95 -10.06 -0.39
CA PRO A 532 28.55 -9.66 -0.40
C PRO A 532 28.39 -8.23 -0.91
N LEU A 533 27.22 -7.93 -1.47
CA LEU A 533 26.81 -6.56 -1.76
C LEU A 533 26.48 -5.82 -0.46
N ILE A 534 26.90 -4.56 -0.40
CA ILE A 534 26.62 -3.64 0.69
C ILE A 534 25.46 -2.76 0.26
N PHE A 535 24.33 -2.86 0.95
CA PHE A 535 23.21 -1.94 0.76
C PHE A 535 23.23 -0.92 1.89
N CYS A 536 23.60 0.30 1.57
CA CYS A 536 23.58 1.40 2.52
C CYS A 536 22.18 2.05 2.51
N PRO A 537 21.57 2.31 3.67
CA PRO A 537 20.43 3.22 3.74
C PRO A 537 20.94 4.63 3.42
N LEU A 538 20.85 5.06 2.15
CA LEU A 538 21.38 6.37 1.70
C LEU A 538 20.56 7.57 2.21
N ASN A 539 19.48 7.31 2.96
CA ASN A 539 18.78 8.28 3.78
C ASN A 539 19.44 8.46 5.17
N GLU A 540 20.33 7.57 5.58
CA GLU A 540 21.18 7.74 6.75
C GLU A 540 22.46 8.45 6.34
N SER A 541 22.95 9.31 7.24
CA SER A 541 24.12 10.12 7.01
C SER A 541 25.43 9.32 7.06
N TYR A 542 25.42 8.00 7.26
CA TYR A 542 26.63 7.19 7.42
C TYR A 542 26.45 5.75 6.91
N CYS A 543 27.40 5.26 6.10
CA CYS A 543 27.45 3.85 5.70
C CYS A 543 28.70 3.16 6.25
N ARG A 544 28.54 2.47 7.39
CA ARG A 544 29.64 1.86 8.14
C ARG A 544 30.55 0.94 7.30
N PRO A 545 30.05 0.05 6.43
CA PRO A 545 30.93 -0.82 5.63
C PRO A 545 31.81 -0.06 4.64
N LEU A 546 31.36 1.08 4.10
CA LEU A 546 32.15 1.86 3.14
C LEU A 546 33.31 2.60 3.80
N ALA A 547 33.16 2.98 5.07
CA ALA A 547 34.16 3.73 5.82
C ALA A 547 35.49 2.98 6.07
N THR A 548 35.62 1.72 5.66
CA THR A 548 36.87 0.94 5.82
C THR A 548 37.42 0.41 4.50
N ILE A 549 36.74 0.64 3.37
CA ILE A 549 37.09 0.05 2.08
C ILE A 549 37.90 1.03 1.22
N HIS A 550 39.08 0.60 0.76
CA HIS A 550 39.95 1.43 -0.10
C HIS A 550 39.49 1.48 -1.56
N LYS A 551 38.98 0.36 -2.12
CA LYS A 551 38.50 0.31 -3.51
C LYS A 551 37.15 -0.38 -3.56
N PHE A 552 36.16 0.28 -4.13
CA PHE A 552 34.80 -0.24 -4.22
C PHE A 552 34.11 0.26 -5.49
N SER A 553 33.02 -0.41 -5.88
CA SER A 553 32.15 0.04 -6.97
C SER A 553 30.74 0.30 -6.44
N ALA A 554 30.08 1.38 -6.88
CA ALA A 554 28.63 1.52 -6.75
C ALA A 554 27.95 0.88 -7.96
N ILE A 555 27.07 -0.08 -7.72
CA ILE A 555 26.25 -0.75 -8.72
C ILE A 555 24.87 -0.12 -8.67
N VAL A 556 24.48 0.52 -9.77
CA VAL A 556 23.24 1.28 -9.90
C VAL A 556 22.33 0.56 -10.88
N TYR A 557 21.13 0.23 -10.42
CA TYR A 557 20.06 -0.26 -11.27
C TYR A 557 19.00 0.81 -11.45
N ASN A 558 18.68 1.16 -12.70
CA ASN A 558 17.55 2.02 -13.04
C ASN A 558 16.33 1.17 -13.44
N PRO A 559 15.29 1.04 -12.59
CA PRO A 559 14.09 0.27 -12.91
C PRO A 559 13.10 1.02 -13.81
N SER A 560 13.41 2.26 -14.21
CA SER A 560 12.54 3.07 -15.06
C SER A 560 12.61 2.65 -16.54
N SER A 561 11.53 2.92 -17.27
CA SER A 561 11.43 2.70 -18.72
C SER A 561 12.11 3.78 -19.56
N VAL A 562 12.63 4.82 -18.90
CA VAL A 562 13.39 5.92 -19.49
C VAL A 562 14.72 6.12 -18.78
N SER A 563 15.66 6.76 -19.46
CA SER A 563 16.96 7.10 -18.91
C SER A 563 16.82 8.09 -17.75
N ASN A 564 17.69 7.95 -16.75
CA ASN A 564 17.63 8.77 -15.54
C ASN A 564 18.98 9.41 -15.22
N GLN A 565 18.93 10.62 -14.67
CA GLN A 565 20.09 11.29 -14.07
C GLN A 565 20.07 11.01 -12.57
N VAL A 566 20.84 10.01 -12.15
CA VAL A 566 20.88 9.54 -10.77
C VAL A 566 21.93 10.31 -9.99
N TRP A 567 21.50 11.01 -8.95
CA TRP A 567 22.39 11.67 -7.99
C TRP A 567 22.69 10.71 -6.85
N ILE A 568 23.93 10.25 -6.75
CA ILE A 568 24.38 9.33 -5.71
C ILE A 568 25.13 10.13 -4.66
N ARG A 569 24.71 9.97 -3.40
CA ARG A 569 25.34 10.59 -2.24
C ARG A 569 25.93 9.48 -1.39
N ILE A 570 27.25 9.40 -1.35
CA ILE A 570 27.97 8.36 -0.61
C ILE A 570 28.45 9.00 0.70
N PRO A 571 27.92 8.60 1.86
CA PRO A 571 28.43 9.10 3.13
C PRO A 571 29.80 8.48 3.44
N VAL A 572 30.75 9.32 3.86
CA VAL A 572 32.16 9.00 4.09
C VAL A 572 32.64 9.54 5.44
N ALA A 573 33.55 8.84 6.10
CA ALA A 573 34.15 9.35 7.33
C ALA A 573 35.10 10.53 7.02
N GLN A 574 35.16 11.55 7.88
CA GLN A 574 35.97 12.77 7.67
C GLN A 574 37.48 12.54 7.41
N GLN A 575 38.00 11.36 7.74
CA GLN A 575 39.41 11.00 7.53
C GLN A 575 39.66 10.28 6.19
N GLN A 576 38.63 10.18 5.34
CA GLN A 576 38.68 9.53 4.03
C GLN A 576 38.15 10.46 2.95
N THR A 577 38.87 10.53 1.84
CA THR A 577 38.38 11.17 0.61
C THR A 577 38.13 10.08 -0.42
N ILE A 578 36.95 10.09 -1.02
CA ILE A 578 36.55 9.15 -2.07
C ILE A 578 36.56 9.90 -3.40
N HIS A 579 37.15 9.29 -4.42
CA HIS A 579 37.21 9.82 -5.78
C HIS A 579 36.76 8.77 -6.79
N LEU A 580 36.21 9.23 -7.92
CA LEU A 580 35.93 8.40 -9.08
C LEU A 580 37.24 7.84 -9.68
N ASP A 581 37.29 6.53 -9.97
CA ASP A 581 38.37 5.95 -10.78
C ASP A 581 38.18 6.33 -12.26
N THR A 582 38.69 7.52 -12.61
CA THR A 582 38.54 8.12 -13.94
C THR A 582 39.16 7.28 -15.06
N ALA A 583 40.19 6.48 -14.76
CA ALA A 583 40.81 5.60 -15.74
C ALA A 583 39.84 4.50 -16.21
N ILE A 584 39.15 3.85 -15.26
CA ILE A 584 38.12 2.86 -15.57
C ILE A 584 36.90 3.55 -16.18
N ALA A 585 36.41 4.65 -15.61
CA ALA A 585 35.24 5.36 -16.13
C ALA A 585 35.41 5.78 -17.61
N LYS A 586 36.58 6.32 -17.97
CA LYS A 586 36.90 6.69 -19.36
C LYS A 586 37.03 5.47 -20.27
N LYS A 587 37.66 4.38 -19.80
CA LYS A 587 37.82 3.13 -20.58
C LYS A 587 36.48 2.52 -20.99
N PHE A 588 35.48 2.59 -20.11
CA PHE A 588 34.16 2.01 -20.34
C PHE A 588 33.10 3.02 -20.78
N SER A 589 33.48 4.29 -21.02
CA SER A 589 32.57 5.37 -21.41
C SER A 589 31.39 5.54 -20.44
N ILE A 590 31.68 5.49 -19.13
CA ILE A 590 30.68 5.74 -18.08
C ILE A 590 30.40 7.24 -18.06
N ASP A 591 29.14 7.63 -18.32
CA ASP A 591 28.69 9.01 -18.19
C ASP A 591 28.43 9.35 -16.71
N VAL A 592 29.49 9.80 -16.04
CA VAL A 592 29.50 10.18 -14.63
C VAL A 592 30.25 11.48 -14.44
N THR A 593 29.69 12.36 -13.60
CA THR A 593 30.31 13.62 -13.19
C THR A 593 30.51 13.61 -11.67
N GLU A 594 31.76 13.72 -11.23
CA GLU A 594 32.08 14.00 -9.82
C GLU A 594 31.80 15.47 -9.53
N ILE A 595 30.90 15.71 -8.57
CA ILE A 595 30.43 17.04 -8.22
C ILE A 595 31.33 17.62 -7.11
N GLY A 596 31.53 16.83 -6.05
CA GLY A 596 32.47 17.14 -4.96
C GLY A 596 32.09 16.48 -3.63
N THR A 597 32.88 16.76 -2.59
CA THR A 597 32.68 16.27 -1.22
C THR A 597 32.17 17.39 -0.31
N ILE A 598 31.25 17.07 0.59
CA ILE A 598 30.60 18.03 1.49
C ILE A 598 30.77 17.58 2.94
N ASN A 599 31.03 18.49 3.86
CA ASN A 599 30.91 18.24 5.29
C ASN A 599 29.43 18.34 5.74
N LEU A 600 28.91 17.30 6.40
CA LEU A 600 27.58 17.36 7.01
C LEU A 600 27.66 18.06 8.37
N SER A 601 26.70 18.95 8.65
CA SER A 601 26.56 19.56 9.98
C SER A 601 25.96 18.54 10.98
N PRO A 602 26.39 18.53 12.27
CA PRO A 602 25.87 17.67 13.33
C PRO A 602 24.34 17.64 13.49
N SER A 603 23.67 18.71 13.05
CA SER A 603 22.21 18.89 13.11
C SER A 603 21.42 18.07 12.09
N PHE A 604 22.08 17.46 11.10
CA PHE A 604 21.47 16.65 10.02
C PHE A 604 21.46 15.16 10.31
N LEU A 605 21.95 14.79 11.48
CA LEU A 605 22.38 13.44 11.78
C LEU A 605 21.27 12.69 12.51
N THR A 606 20.50 11.88 11.78
CA THR A 606 19.87 10.68 12.34
C THR A 606 20.95 9.62 12.53
N ILE A 607 21.87 9.86 13.47
CA ILE A 607 22.98 8.96 13.75
C ILE A 607 22.62 8.09 14.98
N PRO A 608 22.95 6.79 14.97
CA PRO A 608 22.95 5.94 16.16
C PRO A 608 23.71 6.59 17.34
N LEU A 609 23.22 6.43 18.58
CA LEU A 609 23.78 7.10 19.77
C LEU A 609 25.29 6.90 20.00
N ASP A 610 25.88 5.86 19.39
CA ASP A 610 27.26 5.43 19.62
C ASP A 610 28.32 6.10 18.72
N PHE A 611 27.98 7.09 17.88
CA PHE A 611 28.92 7.66 16.90
C PHE A 611 29.24 9.15 17.10
N PRO A 612 30.52 9.57 16.94
CA PRO A 612 30.89 10.99 17.05
C PRO A 612 30.26 11.82 15.94
N ARG A 613 29.34 12.72 16.32
CA ARG A 613 28.52 13.59 15.44
C ARG A 613 29.32 14.57 14.55
N ASN A 614 30.63 14.65 14.73
CA ASN A 614 31.47 15.68 14.11
C ASN A 614 32.32 15.16 12.95
N GLN A 615 32.09 13.94 12.44
CA GLN A 615 33.04 13.25 11.55
C GLN A 615 32.47 12.66 10.24
N VAL A 616 31.47 13.30 9.61
CA VAL A 616 30.86 12.75 8.38
C VAL A 616 30.84 13.74 7.22
N GLN A 617 31.20 13.24 6.05
CA GLN A 617 31.17 13.92 4.76
C GLN A 617 30.28 13.15 3.77
N GLU A 618 29.81 13.77 2.70
CA GLU A 618 29.13 13.12 1.59
C GLU A 618 29.85 13.42 0.28
N LEU A 619 30.25 12.38 -0.47
CA LEU A 619 30.63 12.52 -1.87
C LEU A 619 29.36 12.54 -2.72
N ILE A 620 29.21 13.57 -3.56
CA ILE A 620 28.12 13.67 -4.52
C ILE A 620 28.65 13.42 -5.93
N ILE A 621 27.96 12.53 -6.63
CA ILE A 621 28.16 12.29 -8.05
C ILE A 621 26.81 12.31 -8.78
N ARG A 622 26.87 12.60 -10.07
CA ARG A 622 25.75 12.47 -10.99
C ARG A 622 26.08 11.47 -12.07
N VAL A 623 25.18 10.54 -12.34
CA VAL A 623 25.38 9.44 -13.28
C VAL A 623 24.18 9.36 -14.22
N HIS A 624 24.45 9.28 -15.52
CA HIS A 624 23.42 8.95 -16.49
C HIS A 624 23.25 7.44 -16.60
N VAL A 625 22.05 6.95 -16.29
CA VAL A 625 21.76 5.51 -16.28
C VAL A 625 20.63 5.22 -17.28
N PRO A 626 20.87 4.41 -18.33
CA PRO A 626 19.86 4.02 -19.32
C PRO A 626 18.65 3.30 -18.69
N PRO A 627 17.56 3.06 -19.44
CA PRO A 627 16.36 2.43 -18.90
C PRO A 627 16.58 0.94 -18.65
N LEU A 628 15.92 0.38 -17.62
CA LEU A 628 16.05 -1.01 -17.16
C LEU A 628 17.50 -1.52 -17.23
N SER A 629 18.44 -0.73 -16.72
CA SER A 629 19.87 -0.95 -16.89
C SER A 629 20.62 -1.05 -15.57
N LEU A 630 21.68 -1.86 -15.58
CA LEU A 630 22.59 -2.09 -14.48
C LEU A 630 23.98 -1.59 -14.88
N GLN A 631 24.56 -0.70 -14.07
CA GLN A 631 25.86 -0.09 -14.33
C GLN A 631 26.70 -0.04 -13.06
N ALA A 632 27.97 -0.44 -13.17
CA ALA A 632 28.94 -0.31 -12.09
C ALA A 632 29.78 0.95 -12.26
N ILE A 633 30.06 1.64 -11.15
CA ILE A 633 30.82 2.88 -11.10
C ILE A 633 31.96 2.73 -10.09
N PRO A 634 33.23 2.86 -10.50
CA PRO A 634 34.38 2.56 -9.65
C PRO A 634 34.82 3.76 -8.82
N PHE A 635 35.17 3.51 -7.54
CA PHE A 635 35.70 4.51 -6.61
C PHE A 635 36.97 4.03 -5.91
N ILE A 636 37.81 5.00 -5.56
CA ILE A 636 39.01 4.83 -4.75
C ILE A 636 38.90 5.75 -3.54
N ALA A 637 39.04 5.20 -2.35
CA ALA A 637 39.11 5.94 -1.09
C ALA A 637 40.57 6.06 -0.62
N SER A 638 41.04 7.28 -0.40
CA SER A 638 42.36 7.57 0.15
C SER A 638 42.25 8.17 1.55
N LYS A 639 43.17 7.80 2.45
CA LYS A 639 43.30 8.46 3.75
C LYS A 639 44.00 9.81 3.55
N GLN A 640 43.24 10.90 3.66
CA GLN A 640 43.81 12.25 3.66
C GLN A 640 43.15 13.07 4.76
N GLN A 641 43.96 13.82 5.50
CA GLN A 641 43.51 14.69 6.57
C GLN A 641 43.14 16.05 5.93
N GLN A 642 41.90 16.21 5.49
CA GLN A 642 41.41 17.52 5.04
C GLN A 642 41.11 18.39 6.27
N SER A 643 41.66 19.61 6.29
CA SER A 643 41.26 20.64 7.25
C SER A 643 39.81 21.04 6.98
N VAL A 644 38.94 20.85 7.97
CA VAL A 644 37.53 21.24 7.89
C VAL A 644 37.44 22.74 8.21
N GLU A 645 37.05 23.56 7.23
CA GLU A 645 36.55 24.89 7.56
C GLU A 645 35.13 24.75 8.15
N PRO A 646 34.89 25.27 9.37
CA PRO A 646 33.55 25.27 9.94
C PRO A 646 32.61 26.12 9.07
N LEU A 647 31.39 25.61 8.85
CA LEU A 647 30.33 26.39 8.20
C LEU A 647 30.03 27.63 9.06
N ALA A 648 30.35 28.81 8.55
CA ALA A 648 29.95 30.07 9.18
C ALA A 648 28.47 30.33 8.89
N SER A 649 27.66 30.57 9.92
CA SER A 649 26.24 30.90 9.74
C SER A 649 26.09 32.18 8.92
N THR A 650 25.16 32.15 7.97
CA THR A 650 24.87 33.33 7.15
C THR A 650 23.99 34.26 7.96
N LYS A 651 24.45 35.49 8.23
CA LYS A 651 23.68 36.52 8.98
C LYS A 651 23.06 37.60 8.09
N SER A 652 23.14 37.44 6.77
CA SER A 652 22.62 38.37 5.77
C SER A 652 21.69 37.64 4.81
N SER A 653 20.83 38.38 4.11
CA SER A 653 20.06 37.84 2.99
C SER A 653 20.98 37.18 1.95
N CYS A 654 20.51 36.13 1.30
CA CYS A 654 21.23 35.42 0.24
C CYS A 654 20.28 34.87 -0.81
N SER A 655 20.83 34.34 -1.91
CA SER A 655 20.07 33.67 -2.94
C SER A 655 20.82 32.46 -3.47
N ILE A 656 20.06 31.44 -3.83
CA ILE A 656 20.55 30.31 -4.61
C ILE A 656 19.93 30.30 -6.01
N GLU A 657 20.63 29.79 -7.00
CA GLU A 657 20.13 29.72 -8.37
C GLU A 657 20.55 28.46 -9.15
N ASN A 658 19.76 28.10 -10.16
CA ASN A 658 20.15 27.16 -11.21
C ASN A 658 19.67 27.67 -12.58
N GLN A 659 19.56 26.80 -13.59
CA GLN A 659 19.10 27.18 -14.93
C GLN A 659 17.62 27.63 -15.00
N HIS A 660 16.79 27.24 -14.02
CA HIS A 660 15.34 27.45 -14.04
C HIS A 660 14.86 28.43 -12.98
N TYR A 661 15.51 28.46 -11.82
CA TYR A 661 15.04 29.21 -10.66
C TYR A 661 16.13 30.13 -10.05
N ILE A 662 15.69 31.22 -9.43
CA ILE A 662 16.42 31.94 -8.38
C ILE A 662 15.56 31.95 -7.13
N LEU A 663 16.06 31.46 -6.02
CA LEU A 663 15.38 31.44 -4.73
C LEU A 663 16.05 32.44 -3.79
N LYS A 664 15.30 33.38 -3.23
CA LYS A 664 15.83 34.42 -2.34
C LYS A 664 15.41 34.18 -0.89
N VAL A 665 16.34 34.40 0.02
CA VAL A 665 16.22 34.19 1.46
C VAL A 665 16.53 35.50 2.21
N ASN A 666 15.72 35.83 3.21
CA ASN A 666 15.92 37.03 4.04
C ASN A 666 16.96 36.80 5.16
N GLU A 667 17.16 37.81 6.02
CA GLU A 667 18.11 37.75 7.14
C GLU A 667 17.69 36.77 8.25
N GLN A 668 16.43 36.34 8.27
CA GLN A 668 15.88 35.33 9.19
C GLN A 668 15.98 33.91 8.63
N GLY A 669 16.48 33.74 7.41
CA GLY A 669 16.58 32.44 6.75
C GLY A 669 15.29 31.98 6.06
N SER A 670 14.22 32.78 6.07
CA SER A 670 12.96 32.47 5.39
C SER A 670 13.07 32.73 3.90
N ILE A 671 12.49 31.83 3.11
CA ILE A 671 12.31 32.04 1.67
C ILE A 671 11.27 33.14 1.48
N VAL A 672 11.57 34.13 0.64
CA VAL A 672 10.69 35.28 0.38
C VAL A 672 10.29 35.42 -1.08
N SER A 673 11.06 34.83 -2.00
CA SER A 673 10.83 34.97 -3.43
C SER A 673 11.37 33.80 -4.23
N LEU A 674 10.65 33.47 -5.31
CA LEU A 674 11.04 32.53 -6.35
C LEU A 674 10.96 33.22 -7.72
N LYS A 675 12.09 33.37 -8.41
CA LYS A 675 12.14 33.82 -9.81
C LYS A 675 12.14 32.62 -10.76
N LEU A 676 11.17 32.59 -11.66
CA LEU A 676 11.04 31.65 -12.78
C LEU A 676 11.82 32.21 -13.98
N LYS A 677 13.04 31.72 -14.23
CA LYS A 677 13.94 32.28 -15.25
C LYS A 677 13.37 32.19 -16.66
N SER A 678 12.68 31.09 -16.99
CA SER A 678 12.08 30.86 -18.31
C SER A 678 10.95 31.84 -18.65
N LEU A 679 10.33 32.45 -17.64
CA LEU A 679 9.21 33.40 -17.80
C LEU A 679 9.62 34.84 -17.47
N ASP A 680 10.87 35.05 -17.02
CA ASP A 680 11.33 36.29 -16.38
C ASP A 680 10.34 36.83 -15.32
N LYS A 681 9.69 35.92 -14.60
CA LYS A 681 8.64 36.24 -13.61
C LYS A 681 9.15 35.95 -12.21
N GLU A 682 9.01 36.91 -11.30
CA GLU A 682 9.32 36.73 -9.88
C GLU A 682 8.02 36.71 -9.08
N ILE A 683 7.85 35.70 -8.21
CA ILE A 683 6.69 35.56 -7.34
C ILE A 683 7.11 35.57 -5.87
N ASN A 684 6.26 36.15 -5.04
CA ASN A 684 6.30 36.03 -3.59
C ASN A 684 6.11 34.56 -3.25
N PHE A 685 7.14 33.91 -2.72
CA PHE A 685 7.09 32.49 -2.42
C PHE A 685 7.66 32.25 -1.03
N GLN A 686 6.96 31.45 -0.23
CA GLN A 686 7.37 31.07 1.11
C GLN A 686 7.23 29.56 1.26
N GLN A 687 8.12 28.99 2.08
CA GLN A 687 7.93 27.66 2.64
C GLN A 687 8.09 27.79 4.16
N ASN A 688 7.13 27.23 4.89
CA ASN A 688 7.07 27.34 6.33
C ASN A 688 6.87 25.95 6.96
N PHE A 689 7.53 25.71 8.09
CA PHE A 689 7.20 24.62 8.99
C PHE A 689 6.28 25.13 10.09
N SER A 690 5.22 24.38 10.35
CA SER A 690 4.22 24.69 11.36
C SER A 690 3.74 23.42 12.04
N TYR A 691 2.97 23.54 13.12
CA TYR A 691 2.30 22.41 13.73
C TYR A 691 0.91 22.77 14.25
N TYR A 692 0.01 21.80 14.14
CA TYR A 692 -1.27 21.81 14.85
C TYR A 692 -1.10 21.22 16.24
N THR A 693 -1.84 21.76 17.21
CA THR A 693 -1.99 21.09 18.52
C THR A 693 -3.11 20.06 18.39
N SER A 694 -2.84 18.80 18.73
CA SER A 694 -3.83 17.72 18.64
C SER A 694 -4.88 17.85 19.74
N SER A 695 -6.16 17.68 19.40
CA SER A 695 -7.26 17.79 20.36
C SER A 695 -7.33 16.58 21.29
N SER A 696 -7.41 16.85 22.59
CA SER A 696 -7.68 15.87 23.65
C SER A 696 -9.15 15.83 24.11
N SER A 697 -10.04 16.53 23.39
CA SER A 697 -11.42 16.93 23.70
C SER A 697 -11.53 18.44 23.94
N ASP A 698 -12.70 18.99 23.64
CA ASP A 698 -13.05 20.37 23.91
C ASP A 698 -14.58 20.53 24.05
N GLY A 699 -15.06 21.76 24.26
CA GLY A 699 -16.50 22.04 24.35
C GLY A 699 -17.28 21.82 23.05
N LYS A 700 -16.62 21.54 21.90
CA LYS A 700 -17.27 21.28 20.61
C LYS A 700 -17.48 19.79 20.38
N SER A 701 -16.53 18.94 20.77
CA SER A 701 -16.64 17.49 20.62
C SER A 701 -15.70 16.75 21.57
N GLN A 702 -16.12 15.56 21.99
CA GLN A 702 -15.31 14.60 22.74
C GLN A 702 -14.31 13.83 21.85
N GLN A 703 -14.43 13.94 20.52
CA GLN A 703 -13.52 13.26 19.59
C GLN A 703 -12.09 13.76 19.80
N GLN A 704 -11.16 12.84 20.06
CA GLN A 704 -9.74 13.14 20.19
C GLN A 704 -9.03 12.90 18.86
N SER A 705 -7.86 13.53 18.68
CA SER A 705 -6.94 13.12 17.61
C SER A 705 -6.19 11.86 18.03
N GLY A 706 -5.90 10.97 17.08
CA GLY A 706 -5.24 9.70 17.35
C GLY A 706 -4.64 9.09 16.08
N LEU A 707 -4.55 7.76 16.05
CA LEU A 707 -3.98 7.01 14.92
C LEU A 707 -4.74 7.23 13.62
N TYR A 708 -6.08 7.28 13.67
CA TYR A 708 -6.96 7.47 12.52
C TYR A 708 -7.31 8.93 12.32
N VAL A 709 -7.72 9.60 13.41
CA VAL A 709 -8.36 10.93 13.35
C VAL A 709 -7.33 12.06 13.43
N PHE A 710 -7.45 13.01 12.52
CA PHE A 710 -6.82 14.33 12.62
C PHE A 710 -7.87 15.34 13.11
N ARG A 711 -7.64 15.92 14.27
CA ARG A 711 -8.50 16.96 14.84
C ARG A 711 -7.66 18.05 15.54
N PRO A 712 -7.40 19.18 14.87
CA PRO A 712 -6.62 20.27 15.45
C PRO A 712 -7.43 21.08 16.48
N VAL A 713 -6.77 21.57 17.55
CA VAL A 713 -7.37 22.48 18.54
C VAL A 713 -7.30 23.91 18.02
N GLY A 714 -8.43 24.51 17.64
CA GLY A 714 -8.67 25.96 17.62
C GLY A 714 -7.59 26.87 16.99
N THR A 715 -6.68 26.32 16.17
CA THR A 715 -5.47 26.97 15.66
C THR A 715 -5.41 26.76 14.16
N ASP A 716 -6.36 27.40 13.48
CA ASP A 716 -6.26 27.70 12.06
C ASP A 716 -5.99 29.22 11.97
N PRO A 717 -4.78 29.65 11.55
CA PRO A 717 -3.68 28.84 11.00
C PRO A 717 -2.86 28.09 12.08
N PRO A 718 -2.10 27.04 11.69
CA PRO A 718 -1.21 26.31 12.59
C PRO A 718 -0.07 27.17 13.13
N LYS A 719 0.56 26.75 14.23
CA LYS A 719 1.66 27.48 14.87
C LYS A 719 2.96 27.33 14.08
N GLN A 720 3.50 28.43 13.58
CA GLN A 720 4.76 28.45 12.84
C GLN A 720 5.96 28.11 13.73
N VAL A 721 6.97 27.48 13.14
CA VAL A 721 8.23 27.11 13.78
C VAL A 721 9.35 28.02 13.28
N ASP A 722 10.04 28.67 14.22
CA ASP A 722 11.11 29.60 13.88
C ASP A 722 12.38 28.89 13.39
N ILE A 723 13.03 29.52 12.40
CA ILE A 723 14.36 29.17 11.93
C ILE A 723 15.37 29.73 12.94
N LYS A 724 16.18 28.84 13.51
CA LYS A 724 17.23 29.21 14.47
C LYS A 724 18.50 29.66 13.75
N GLU A 725 18.92 28.90 12.74
CA GLU A 725 20.15 29.14 11.98
C GLU A 725 19.94 28.74 10.52
N PHE A 726 20.61 29.43 9.60
CA PHE A 726 20.64 29.03 8.20
C PHE A 726 21.98 29.31 7.52
N TYR A 727 22.20 28.63 6.39
CA TYR A 727 23.43 28.67 5.61
C TYR A 727 23.07 28.64 4.12
N CYS A 728 23.66 29.54 3.34
CA CYS A 728 23.59 29.55 1.87
C CYS A 728 24.90 29.07 1.26
N LEU A 729 24.87 27.98 0.51
CA LEU A 729 26.07 27.31 0.01
C LEU A 729 26.01 27.20 -1.51
N LYS A 730 26.95 27.87 -2.17
CA LYS A 730 27.16 27.77 -3.61
C LYS A 730 28.21 26.72 -3.91
N ARG A 731 27.87 25.73 -4.73
CA ARG A 731 28.77 24.62 -5.03
C ARG A 731 28.78 24.37 -6.53
N LYS A 732 29.80 23.64 -6.99
CA LYS A 732 29.83 23.15 -8.37
C LYS A 732 28.67 22.17 -8.52
N GLY A 733 27.85 22.29 -9.56
CA GLY A 733 26.78 21.32 -9.85
C GLY A 733 25.43 21.60 -9.18
N TYR A 734 25.37 22.41 -8.12
CA TYR A 734 24.13 22.77 -7.41
C TYR A 734 24.38 23.85 -6.36
N GLU A 735 23.32 24.53 -5.94
CA GLU A 735 23.33 25.46 -4.80
C GLU A 735 22.30 25.01 -3.75
N GLU A 736 22.58 25.21 -2.46
CA GLU A 736 21.71 24.76 -1.38
C GLU A 736 21.55 25.77 -0.24
N ILE A 737 20.39 25.73 0.41
CA ILE A 737 20.11 26.39 1.67
C ILE A 737 19.92 25.31 2.73
N ILE A 738 20.57 25.48 3.86
CA ILE A 738 20.43 24.63 5.03
C ILE A 738 19.71 25.47 6.09
N GLN A 739 18.55 25.01 6.56
CA GLN A 739 17.80 25.62 7.65
C GLN A 739 17.77 24.68 8.85
N ILE A 740 18.11 25.21 10.01
CA ILE A 740 17.99 24.53 11.31
C ILE A 740 16.87 25.24 12.05
N TYR A 741 15.81 24.49 12.34
CA TYR A 741 14.69 24.99 13.12
C TYR A 741 14.98 24.83 14.61
N THR A 742 14.06 25.28 15.46
CA THR A 742 14.06 24.93 16.89
C THR A 742 13.95 23.40 17.08
N SER A 743 13.67 22.88 18.29
CA SER A 743 13.82 21.47 18.70
C SER A 743 13.14 20.37 17.83
N PHE A 744 12.45 20.73 16.75
CA PHE A 744 11.61 19.87 15.92
C PHE A 744 12.27 19.36 14.63
N GLY A 745 13.34 19.99 14.12
CA GLY A 745 13.92 19.49 12.86
C GLY A 745 14.92 20.40 12.12
N SER A 746 15.28 19.95 10.92
CA SER A 746 16.13 20.66 9.96
C SER A 746 15.69 20.37 8.53
N GLN A 747 16.09 21.23 7.60
CA GLN A 747 15.79 21.09 6.17
C GLN A 747 16.99 21.50 5.31
N VAL A 748 17.14 20.81 4.17
CA VAL A 748 18.02 21.22 3.08
C VAL A 748 17.19 21.47 1.83
N ILE A 749 17.27 22.69 1.33
CA ILE A 749 16.63 23.14 0.09
C ILE A 749 17.70 23.16 -0.99
N ARG A 750 17.51 22.47 -2.12
CA ARG A 750 18.52 22.41 -3.18
C ARG A 750 17.96 22.78 -4.54
N LEU A 751 18.77 23.54 -5.27
CA LEU A 751 18.65 23.75 -6.70
C LEU A 751 19.78 22.99 -7.40
N LEU A 752 19.47 21.82 -7.92
CA LEU A 752 20.41 21.03 -8.71
C LEU A 752 20.59 21.65 -10.10
N ASP A 753 21.80 21.62 -10.65
CA ASP A 753 22.04 22.07 -12.02
C ASP A 753 21.13 21.32 -12.99
N SER A 754 20.60 22.05 -13.98
CA SER A 754 19.66 21.56 -15.02
C SER A 754 18.31 21.02 -14.57
N SER A 755 18.09 20.75 -13.27
CA SER A 755 16.79 20.30 -12.74
C SER A 755 15.76 21.42 -12.75
N SER A 756 14.58 21.16 -13.30
CA SER A 756 13.44 22.09 -13.32
C SER A 756 12.62 22.07 -12.03
N TYR A 757 13.20 21.63 -10.92
CA TYR A 757 12.54 21.49 -9.62
C TYR A 757 13.48 21.88 -8.46
N ILE A 758 12.87 22.11 -7.30
CA ILE A 758 13.53 22.41 -6.02
C ILE A 758 13.39 21.17 -5.12
N GLU A 759 14.50 20.67 -4.57
CA GLU A 759 14.47 19.60 -3.59
C GLU A 759 14.30 20.17 -2.19
N PHE A 760 13.37 19.63 -1.41
CA PHE A 760 13.18 19.91 0.00
C PHE A 760 13.39 18.63 0.80
N ASP A 761 14.62 18.39 1.27
CA ASP A 761 14.97 17.28 2.17
C ASP A 761 14.75 17.71 3.61
N TRP A 762 13.81 17.10 4.32
CA TRP A 762 13.46 17.47 5.68
C TRP A 762 13.76 16.34 6.67
N VAL A 763 14.09 16.71 7.90
CA VAL A 763 14.17 15.82 9.06
C VAL A 763 13.30 16.44 10.15
N VAL A 764 12.25 15.73 10.54
CA VAL A 764 11.32 16.15 11.60
C VAL A 764 11.27 15.08 12.66
N GLY A 765 11.41 15.45 13.93
CA GLY A 765 11.49 14.48 15.01
C GLY A 765 11.56 15.12 16.38
N ARG A 766 11.72 14.28 17.42
CA ARG A 766 11.78 14.74 18.82
C ARG A 766 10.56 15.57 19.21
N LEU A 767 9.42 15.32 18.55
CA LEU A 767 8.14 15.92 18.90
C LEU A 767 7.84 15.45 20.32
N ASN A 768 7.91 16.32 21.33
CA ASN A 768 7.65 15.96 22.74
C ASN A 768 6.29 16.45 23.25
N ALA A 769 5.52 17.11 22.39
CA ALA A 769 4.18 17.58 22.65
C ALA A 769 3.15 16.80 21.82
N ASN A 770 1.88 16.98 22.17
CA ASN A 770 0.72 16.45 21.43
C ASN A 770 0.48 17.30 20.16
N VAL A 771 1.25 17.03 19.09
CA VAL A 771 1.32 17.89 17.91
C VAL A 771 1.42 17.14 16.58
N GLU A 772 0.95 17.80 15.53
CA GLU A 772 0.92 17.30 14.17
C GLU A 772 1.64 18.30 13.26
N PHE A 773 2.80 17.90 12.75
CA PHE A 773 3.77 18.77 12.10
C PHE A 773 3.53 18.81 10.59
N VAL A 774 3.53 20.02 10.03
CA VAL A 774 3.19 20.29 8.63
C VAL A 774 4.24 21.19 7.97
N THR A 775 4.33 21.08 6.64
CA THR A 775 5.00 22.06 5.80
C THR A 775 3.97 22.71 4.88
N SER A 776 4.06 24.02 4.69
CA SER A 776 3.30 24.74 3.67
C SER A 776 4.23 25.30 2.61
N TYR A 777 3.79 25.27 1.35
CA TYR A 777 4.39 25.96 0.22
C TYR A 777 3.35 26.94 -0.29
N GLU A 778 3.67 28.24 -0.27
CA GLU A 778 2.66 29.27 -0.52
C GLU A 778 3.18 30.44 -1.35
N SER A 779 2.31 30.95 -2.21
CA SER A 779 2.56 32.17 -2.97
C SER A 779 1.30 33.02 -3.03
N LYS A 780 1.42 34.28 -2.62
CA LYS A 780 0.33 35.26 -2.71
C LYS A 780 0.00 35.68 -4.15
N ASP A 781 0.89 35.36 -5.09
CA ASP A 781 0.73 35.66 -6.51
C ASP A 781 0.13 34.49 -7.31
N LEU A 782 -0.25 33.40 -6.62
CA LEU A 782 -0.96 32.27 -7.20
C LEU A 782 -2.38 32.23 -6.63
N ASN A 783 -3.38 32.16 -7.50
CA ASN A 783 -4.77 31.99 -7.10
C ASN A 783 -5.40 30.76 -7.75
N ASN A 784 -5.66 29.73 -6.95
CA ASN A 784 -6.31 28.49 -7.37
C ASN A 784 -7.83 28.45 -7.10
N ASN A 785 -8.43 29.53 -6.59
CA ASN A 785 -9.88 29.67 -6.35
C ASN A 785 -10.50 28.47 -5.60
N GLY A 786 -9.81 27.99 -4.56
CA GLY A 786 -10.21 26.83 -3.76
C GLY A 786 -10.08 25.46 -4.45
N ILE A 787 -9.55 25.40 -5.68
CA ILE A 787 -9.40 24.16 -6.46
C ILE A 787 -7.98 23.62 -6.31
N PHE A 788 -7.85 22.34 -6.01
CA PHE A 788 -6.57 21.63 -5.98
C PHE A 788 -6.73 20.21 -6.49
N TYR A 789 -5.64 19.54 -6.82
CA TYR A 789 -5.67 18.19 -7.36
C TYR A 789 -4.75 17.29 -6.55
N THR A 790 -5.26 16.15 -6.10
CA THR A 790 -4.48 15.13 -5.39
C THR A 790 -4.50 13.85 -6.19
N ASP A 791 -3.41 13.09 -6.19
CA ASP A 791 -3.42 11.78 -6.84
C ASP A 791 -4.36 10.79 -6.12
N SER A 792 -4.95 9.87 -6.88
CA SER A 792 -5.69 8.71 -6.35
C SER A 792 -4.80 7.49 -6.52
N SER A 793 -4.32 6.97 -5.39
CA SER A 793 -3.44 5.80 -5.31
C SER A 793 -2.17 5.89 -6.18
N GLY A 794 -1.64 7.09 -6.44
CA GLY A 794 -0.44 7.31 -7.26
C GLY A 794 -0.66 7.47 -8.76
N ARG A 795 -1.92 7.62 -9.19
CA ARG A 795 -2.28 7.53 -10.62
C ARG A 795 -3.16 8.68 -11.08
N SER A 796 -4.48 8.55 -11.17
CA SER A 796 -5.35 9.64 -11.64
C SER A 796 -5.32 10.84 -10.68
N LEU A 797 -5.43 12.06 -11.20
CA LEU A 797 -5.59 13.27 -10.43
C LEU A 797 -7.08 13.52 -10.13
N MET A 798 -7.41 13.64 -8.86
CA MET A 798 -8.74 13.97 -8.38
C MET A 798 -8.85 15.46 -8.13
N LYS A 799 -9.79 16.11 -8.81
CA LYS A 799 -10.14 17.50 -8.52
C LYS A 799 -10.80 17.59 -7.14
N ARG A 800 -10.26 18.45 -6.29
CA ARG A 800 -10.78 18.79 -4.96
C ARG A 800 -11.20 20.25 -4.95
N ILE A 801 -12.25 20.54 -4.20
CA ILE A 801 -12.73 21.91 -3.97
C ILE A 801 -12.83 22.09 -2.47
N ARG A 802 -12.11 23.08 -1.93
CA ARG A 802 -12.11 23.39 -0.50
C ARG A 802 -13.54 23.59 0.01
N ASP A 803 -13.85 22.95 1.14
CA ASP A 803 -15.15 22.96 1.83
C ASP A 803 -16.34 22.49 1.00
N LYS A 804 -16.08 21.68 -0.04
CA LYS A 804 -17.12 21.10 -0.89
C LYS A 804 -16.90 19.61 -1.10
N ARG A 805 -18.01 18.90 -1.35
CA ARG A 805 -18.06 17.51 -1.75
C ARG A 805 -19.04 17.33 -2.90
N ASP A 806 -18.75 16.39 -3.77
CA ASP A 806 -19.59 16.12 -4.93
C ASP A 806 -20.69 15.10 -4.57
N GLY A 807 -21.91 15.38 -5.01
CA GLY A 807 -23.05 14.45 -4.91
C GLY A 807 -23.90 14.54 -3.65
N TYR A 808 -23.54 15.36 -2.65
CA TYR A 808 -24.34 15.53 -1.43
C TYR A 808 -24.16 16.92 -0.80
N HIS A 809 -25.10 17.32 0.06
CA HIS A 809 -24.94 18.54 0.86
C HIS A 809 -23.92 18.29 1.97
N PHE A 810 -22.81 19.02 1.93
CA PHE A 810 -21.72 18.89 2.90
C PHE A 810 -21.64 20.13 3.79
N SER A 811 -21.66 19.92 5.09
CA SER A 811 -21.37 20.93 6.11
C SER A 811 -19.99 20.65 6.70
N GLN A 812 -19.10 21.63 6.59
CA GLN A 812 -17.74 21.51 7.11
C GLN A 812 -17.73 21.67 8.65
N SER A 813 -17.24 20.65 9.35
CA SER A 813 -17.06 20.72 10.82
C SER A 813 -15.60 21.00 11.24
N GLU A 814 -14.62 20.78 10.36
CA GLU A 814 -13.19 20.97 10.65
C GLU A 814 -12.46 21.56 9.42
N LYS A 815 -12.12 22.86 9.46
CA LYS A 815 -11.56 23.61 8.30
C LYS A 815 -10.33 22.93 7.70
N SER A 816 -9.36 22.52 8.51
CA SER A 816 -8.15 21.85 8.01
C SER A 816 -8.41 20.36 7.76
N ALA A 817 -8.82 19.60 8.77
CA ALA A 817 -8.94 18.14 8.67
C ALA A 817 -9.94 17.67 7.59
N GLY A 818 -11.02 18.43 7.36
CA GLY A 818 -12.00 18.17 6.32
C GLY A 818 -11.55 18.58 4.91
N ASN A 819 -10.37 19.16 4.73
CA ASN A 819 -9.77 19.45 3.42
C ASN A 819 -8.45 18.72 3.18
N TYR A 820 -8.09 17.81 4.09
CA TYR A 820 -6.97 16.89 3.90
C TYR A 820 -7.40 15.68 3.07
N TYR A 821 -6.58 15.34 2.10
CA TYR A 821 -6.71 14.18 1.22
C TYR A 821 -5.40 13.39 1.23
N PRO A 822 -5.43 12.09 0.88
CA PRO A 822 -4.21 11.31 0.78
C PRO A 822 -3.41 11.76 -0.45
N LEU A 823 -2.10 11.92 -0.24
CA LEU A 823 -1.09 12.20 -1.26
C LEU A 823 -0.19 10.97 -1.34
N VAL A 824 -0.46 10.06 -2.28
CA VAL A 824 0.39 8.87 -2.45
C VAL A 824 1.63 9.19 -3.27
N THR A 825 1.52 10.14 -4.20
CA THR A 825 2.63 10.64 -5.01
C THR A 825 2.72 12.16 -5.08
N GLY A 826 1.62 12.90 -4.91
CA GLY A 826 1.70 14.37 -4.89
C GLY A 826 0.40 15.15 -5.01
N ILE A 827 0.56 16.48 -5.04
CA ILE A 827 -0.52 17.47 -5.09
C ILE A 827 -0.18 18.59 -6.07
N ILE A 828 -1.22 19.17 -6.68
CA ILE A 828 -1.12 20.27 -7.64
C ILE A 828 -2.12 21.38 -7.28
N ILE A 829 -1.69 22.64 -7.40
CA ILE A 829 -2.57 23.80 -7.55
C ILE A 829 -2.26 24.51 -8.87
N LYS A 830 -3.28 25.12 -9.47
CA LYS A 830 -3.16 25.83 -10.75
C LYS A 830 -3.74 27.22 -10.64
N ASP A 831 -3.04 28.19 -11.19
CA ASP A 831 -3.59 29.50 -11.54
C ASP A 831 -3.81 29.52 -13.06
N GLU A 832 -5.06 29.27 -13.46
CA GLU A 832 -5.45 29.21 -14.87
C GLU A 832 -5.32 30.57 -15.57
N LYS A 833 -5.39 31.69 -14.82
CA LYS A 833 -5.27 33.03 -15.39
C LYS A 833 -3.82 33.35 -15.73
N GLU A 834 -2.90 32.98 -14.85
CA GLU A 834 -1.47 33.22 -15.02
C GLU A 834 -0.75 32.12 -15.81
N ASP A 835 -1.47 31.06 -16.22
CA ASP A 835 -0.90 29.83 -16.81
C ASP A 835 0.25 29.30 -15.94
N LEU A 836 0.02 29.17 -14.64
CA LEU A 836 1.01 28.65 -13.69
C LEU A 836 0.47 27.45 -12.92
N GLN A 837 1.35 26.48 -12.70
CA GLN A 837 1.08 25.31 -11.90
C GLN A 837 2.18 25.15 -10.85
N LEU A 838 1.78 24.99 -9.59
CA LEU A 838 2.66 24.53 -8.51
C LEU A 838 2.37 23.04 -8.28
N SER A 839 3.42 22.22 -8.32
CA SER A 839 3.35 20.77 -8.13
C SER A 839 4.32 20.33 -7.04
N VAL A 840 3.84 19.48 -6.13
CA VAL A 840 4.67 18.87 -5.08
C VAL A 840 4.60 17.36 -5.19
N ILE A 841 5.74 16.70 -5.37
CA ILE A 841 5.88 15.25 -5.35
C ILE A 841 6.37 14.81 -3.98
N THR A 842 5.70 13.82 -3.39
CA THR A 842 6.05 13.22 -2.11
C THR A 842 6.86 11.94 -2.30
N ASP A 843 7.69 11.60 -1.30
CA ASP A 843 8.50 10.39 -1.31
C ASP A 843 7.83 9.19 -0.62
N ARG A 844 6.64 9.39 -0.07
CA ARG A 844 5.80 8.43 0.64
C ARG A 844 4.36 8.94 0.67
N ALA A 845 3.44 8.10 1.14
CA ALA A 845 2.08 8.55 1.40
C ALA A 845 2.03 9.55 2.57
N GLN A 846 1.30 10.65 2.39
CA GLN A 846 1.11 11.72 3.38
C GLN A 846 -0.30 12.29 3.28
N GLY A 847 -0.78 12.98 4.31
CA GLY A 847 -2.00 13.80 4.23
C GLY A 847 -1.66 15.24 3.84
N GLY A 848 -2.46 15.85 2.96
CA GLY A 848 -2.32 17.26 2.62
C GLY A 848 -3.49 17.83 1.84
N GLY A 849 -3.45 19.14 1.57
CA GLY A 849 -4.52 19.86 0.88
C GLY A 849 -4.15 21.31 0.57
N SER A 850 -5.13 22.10 0.16
CA SER A 850 -5.00 23.55 -0.07
C SER A 850 -6.00 24.28 0.83
N ILE A 851 -5.55 24.68 2.03
CA ILE A 851 -6.39 25.29 3.07
C ILE A 851 -6.69 26.76 2.74
N GLU A 852 -5.77 27.44 2.08
CA GLU A 852 -5.91 28.79 1.55
C GLU A 852 -5.53 28.83 0.07
N ASP A 853 -5.96 29.88 -0.64
CA ASP A 853 -5.55 30.05 -2.05
C ASP A 853 -4.05 30.36 -2.16
N GLY A 854 -3.42 29.81 -3.20
CA GLY A 854 -1.98 29.91 -3.42
C GLY A 854 -1.14 29.02 -2.51
N GLN A 855 -1.76 28.17 -1.69
CA GLN A 855 -1.08 27.33 -0.70
C GLN A 855 -1.28 25.82 -0.97
N VAL A 856 -0.21 25.06 -0.79
CA VAL A 856 -0.20 23.61 -0.57
C VAL A 856 0.33 23.32 0.83
N GLU A 857 -0.44 22.62 1.65
CA GLU A 857 -0.04 22.15 2.98
C GLU A 857 0.06 20.62 3.01
N ILE A 858 1.13 20.08 3.59
CA ILE A 858 1.39 18.65 3.70
C ILE A 858 1.86 18.32 5.12
N MET A 859 1.22 17.34 5.76
CA MET A 859 1.63 16.84 7.06
C MET A 859 2.80 15.87 6.91
N LEU A 860 3.85 16.10 7.70
CA LEU A 860 5.11 15.37 7.64
C LEU A 860 5.21 14.29 8.71
N HIS A 861 4.76 14.60 9.93
CA HIS A 861 4.88 13.73 11.09
C HIS A 861 3.83 14.08 12.14
N ARG A 862 3.47 13.12 12.99
CA ARG A 862 2.44 13.27 14.02
C ARG A 862 2.89 12.54 15.29
N ARG A 863 2.64 13.15 16.44
CA ARG A 863 2.71 12.49 17.74
C ARG A 863 1.46 12.84 18.52
N THR A 864 0.60 11.86 18.76
CA THR A 864 -0.60 12.05 19.59
C THR A 864 -0.39 11.40 20.96
N LEU A 865 -0.81 12.08 22.02
CA LEU A 865 -0.79 11.58 23.39
C LEU A 865 -2.18 11.10 23.85
N THR A 866 -3.09 10.95 22.90
CA THR A 866 -4.48 10.52 23.06
C THR A 866 -4.81 9.39 22.10
N ASP A 867 -5.75 8.54 22.52
CA ASP A 867 -6.38 7.49 21.72
C ASP A 867 -7.68 8.06 21.14
N ASP A 868 -7.95 7.83 19.86
CA ASP A 868 -9.14 8.38 19.20
C ASP A 868 -10.42 7.55 19.42
N GLY A 869 -10.35 6.49 20.23
CA GLY A 869 -11.49 5.68 20.64
C GLY A 869 -12.01 4.74 19.56
N LEU A 870 -11.15 4.31 18.64
CA LEU A 870 -11.53 3.56 17.43
C LEU A 870 -11.05 2.09 17.43
N GLY A 871 -10.61 1.57 18.57
CA GLY A 871 -10.42 0.13 18.80
C GLY A 871 -8.98 -0.33 19.02
N VAL A 872 -7.98 0.48 18.66
CA VAL A 872 -6.56 0.13 18.81
C VAL A 872 -6.10 0.20 20.26
N SER A 873 -6.65 1.17 20.99
CA SER A 873 -6.30 1.41 22.39
C SER A 873 -4.80 1.68 22.58
N GLU A 874 -4.20 2.46 21.67
CA GLU A 874 -2.81 2.92 21.72
C GLU A 874 -2.72 4.36 21.19
N THR A 875 -1.84 5.16 21.79
CA THR A 875 -1.54 6.51 21.30
C THR A 875 -0.46 6.48 20.23
N LEU A 876 -0.46 7.42 19.26
CA LEU A 876 0.60 7.52 18.27
C LEU A 876 1.85 8.17 18.90
N ASN A 877 2.61 7.37 19.67
CA ASN A 877 3.70 7.81 20.53
C ASN A 877 4.99 7.01 20.29
N GLU A 878 5.43 6.94 19.03
CA GLU A 878 6.65 6.22 18.63
C GLU A 878 7.91 6.90 19.20
N LEU A 879 8.73 6.14 19.93
CA LEU A 879 9.97 6.62 20.53
C LEU A 879 11.20 6.06 19.79
N GLY A 880 12.23 6.89 19.65
CA GLY A 880 13.55 6.45 19.21
C GLY A 880 14.37 5.82 20.35
N ASN A 881 15.57 5.35 20.01
CA ASN A 881 16.51 4.76 20.99
C ASN A 881 16.95 5.74 22.10
N ASP A 882 16.77 7.05 21.91
CA ASP A 882 17.04 8.09 22.90
C ASP A 882 15.81 8.41 23.79
N SER A 883 14.77 7.58 23.70
CA SER A 883 13.48 7.74 24.39
C SER A 883 12.76 9.06 24.07
N GLN A 884 13.17 9.76 23.02
CA GLN A 884 12.47 10.93 22.47
C GLN A 884 11.52 10.50 21.35
N GLY A 885 10.60 11.37 20.95
CA GLY A 885 9.75 11.10 19.78
C GLY A 885 10.59 10.79 18.54
N ILE A 886 10.23 9.72 17.80
CA ILE A 886 10.99 9.22 16.65
C ILE A 886 11.22 10.32 15.61
N ALA A 887 12.44 10.35 15.04
CA ALA A 887 12.78 11.25 13.95
C ALA A 887 12.58 10.58 12.60
N VAL A 888 12.04 11.35 11.66
CA VAL A 888 11.70 10.89 10.31
C VAL A 888 12.33 11.85 9.31
N ARG A 889 13.02 11.29 8.32
CA ARG A 889 13.57 12.02 7.19
C ARG A 889 12.72 11.75 5.96
N GLY A 890 12.44 12.79 5.17
CA GLY A 890 11.76 12.66 3.89
C GLY A 890 12.18 13.73 2.89
N ARG A 891 11.56 13.68 1.71
CA ARG A 891 11.87 14.55 0.57
C ARG A 891 10.60 14.95 -0.15
N HIS A 892 10.51 16.24 -0.50
CA HIS A 892 9.57 16.72 -1.51
C HIS A 892 10.32 17.29 -2.71
N LEU A 893 9.76 17.11 -3.91
CA LEU A 893 10.21 17.81 -5.12
C LEU A 893 9.13 18.82 -5.52
N LEU A 894 9.50 20.10 -5.61
CA LEU A 894 8.58 21.18 -5.95
C LEU A 894 8.93 21.79 -7.31
N SER A 895 7.92 22.03 -8.14
CA SER A 895 8.06 22.75 -9.41
C SER A 895 6.99 23.83 -9.52
N VAL A 896 7.39 25.00 -10.02
CA VAL A 896 6.46 26.06 -10.42
C VAL A 896 6.77 26.38 -11.88
N ALA A 897 5.84 26.07 -12.78
CA ALA A 897 6.04 26.22 -14.22
C ALA A 897 4.71 26.51 -14.92
N LYS A 898 4.75 26.67 -16.26
CA LYS A 898 3.52 26.68 -17.06
C LYS A 898 2.73 25.39 -16.86
N ILE A 899 1.41 25.44 -17.03
CA ILE A 899 0.54 24.28 -16.73
C ILE A 899 0.98 23.03 -17.50
N ALA A 900 1.34 23.17 -18.78
CA ALA A 900 1.82 22.05 -19.61
C ALA A 900 3.16 21.46 -19.11
N ASP A 901 4.13 22.30 -18.75
CA ASP A 901 5.43 21.84 -18.24
C ASP A 901 5.32 21.28 -16.81
N GLY A 902 4.47 21.89 -15.98
CA GLY A 902 4.20 21.47 -14.62
C GLY A 902 3.58 20.07 -14.56
N ILE A 903 2.64 19.76 -15.45
CA ILE A 903 2.05 18.42 -15.46
C ILE A 903 2.99 17.36 -16.03
N LYS A 904 3.80 17.70 -17.03
CA LYS A 904 4.88 16.83 -17.49
C LYS A 904 5.84 16.51 -16.34
N PHE A 905 6.26 17.52 -15.59
CA PHE A 905 7.07 17.35 -14.38
C PHE A 905 6.38 16.41 -13.38
N PHE A 906 5.11 16.63 -13.08
CA PHE A 906 4.35 15.82 -12.12
C PHE A 906 4.34 14.35 -12.50
N ARG A 907 3.95 14.02 -13.74
CA ARG A 907 3.86 12.62 -14.21
C ARG A 907 5.22 11.92 -14.20
N GLU A 908 6.27 12.59 -14.68
CA GLU A 908 7.62 12.00 -14.71
C GLU A 908 8.17 11.74 -13.30
N HIS A 909 7.95 12.66 -12.36
CA HIS A 909 8.55 12.56 -11.03
C HIS A 909 7.71 11.74 -10.05
N ALA A 910 6.38 11.66 -10.24
CA ALA A 910 5.52 10.69 -9.55
C ALA A 910 5.94 9.25 -9.89
N LEU A 911 6.26 8.96 -11.17
CA LEU A 911 6.85 7.67 -11.52
C LEU A 911 8.24 7.49 -10.89
N LYS A 912 9.15 8.47 -11.03
CA LYS A 912 10.51 8.32 -10.47
C LYS A 912 10.52 8.18 -8.94
N SER A 913 9.49 8.66 -8.23
CA SER A 913 9.35 8.48 -6.78
C SER A 913 8.95 7.05 -6.39
N VAL A 914 8.46 6.23 -7.32
CA VAL A 914 8.11 4.82 -7.10
C VAL A 914 9.12 3.89 -7.76
N TRP A 915 9.55 4.18 -8.99
CA TRP A 915 10.60 3.46 -9.72
C TRP A 915 11.98 4.06 -9.43
N ARG A 916 12.35 4.06 -8.15
CA ARG A 916 13.63 4.63 -7.69
C ARG A 916 14.80 3.74 -8.09
N PRO A 917 15.94 4.33 -8.51
CA PRO A 917 17.17 3.58 -8.69
C PRO A 917 17.60 2.84 -7.41
N ILE A 918 18.02 1.59 -7.56
CA ILE A 918 18.58 0.80 -6.46
C ILE A 918 20.10 0.87 -6.53
N ILE A 919 20.73 1.21 -5.41
CA ILE A 919 22.18 1.40 -5.31
C ILE A 919 22.72 0.38 -4.31
N ALA A 920 23.66 -0.43 -4.76
CA ALA A 920 24.44 -1.33 -3.93
C ALA A 920 25.93 -1.02 -4.10
N PHE A 921 26.75 -1.40 -3.13
CA PHE A 921 28.19 -1.24 -3.20
C PHE A 921 28.90 -2.58 -3.12
N ARG A 922 30.04 -2.70 -3.81
CA ARG A 922 30.86 -3.92 -3.81
C ARG A 922 32.30 -3.57 -3.47
N ASN A 923 32.90 -4.34 -2.56
CA ASN A 923 34.32 -4.23 -2.26
C ASN A 923 35.15 -4.88 -3.38
N GLU A 924 36.11 -4.13 -3.95
CA GLU A 924 36.97 -4.58 -5.06
C GLU A 924 38.34 -5.10 -4.59
N SER A 925 38.56 -5.26 -3.28
CA SER A 925 39.87 -5.62 -2.71
C SER A 925 40.36 -7.05 -3.07
N ASN A 926 39.51 -7.91 -3.63
CA ASN A 926 39.81 -9.32 -3.90
C ASN A 926 40.22 -9.64 -5.36
N ASN A 927 40.52 -8.63 -6.20
CA ASN A 927 40.93 -8.80 -7.62
C ASN A 927 39.96 -9.63 -8.50
N GLN A 928 38.70 -9.78 -8.09
CA GLN A 928 37.67 -10.45 -8.90
C GLN A 928 37.12 -9.45 -9.93
N PRO A 929 37.29 -9.69 -11.24
CA PRO A 929 36.98 -8.68 -12.26
C PRO A 929 35.49 -8.36 -12.30
N LEU A 930 35.17 -7.08 -12.51
CA LEU A 930 33.83 -6.56 -12.76
C LEU A 930 33.75 -6.07 -14.20
N ASP A 931 32.70 -6.43 -14.93
CA ASP A 931 32.39 -5.79 -16.21
C ASP A 931 31.71 -4.45 -15.94
N TYR A 932 32.38 -3.37 -16.34
CA TYR A 932 31.89 -2.00 -16.20
C TYR A 932 31.05 -1.54 -17.41
N LYS A 933 30.83 -2.41 -18.40
CA LYS A 933 29.88 -2.13 -19.48
C LYS A 933 28.45 -2.08 -18.93
N THR A 934 27.71 -1.07 -19.36
CA THR A 934 26.29 -0.95 -19.02
C THR A 934 25.51 -2.10 -19.65
N TRP A 935 24.81 -2.86 -18.82
CA TRP A 935 23.83 -3.84 -19.26
C TRP A 935 22.44 -3.20 -19.26
N SER A 936 21.62 -3.41 -20.27
CA SER A 936 20.22 -2.98 -20.28
C SER A 936 19.31 -4.07 -20.82
N LEU A 937 18.12 -4.15 -20.24
CA LEU A 937 17.05 -4.99 -20.74
C LEU A 937 16.29 -4.36 -21.91
N LEU A 938 16.31 -3.03 -22.04
CA LEU A 938 15.67 -2.31 -23.14
C LEU A 938 16.70 -1.86 -24.18
N LYS A 939 16.25 -1.71 -25.43
CA LYS A 939 17.12 -1.20 -26.50
C LYS A 939 17.28 0.31 -26.48
N ALA A 940 16.26 1.02 -25.98
CA ALA A 940 16.19 2.48 -25.94
C ALA A 940 15.11 2.90 -24.94
N ASP A 941 15.07 4.19 -24.63
CA ASP A 941 13.98 4.81 -23.87
C ASP A 941 12.62 4.53 -24.52
N LEU A 942 11.62 4.19 -23.69
CA LEU A 942 10.25 4.23 -24.13
C LEU A 942 9.78 5.69 -24.26
N PRO A 943 8.75 5.95 -25.08
CA PRO A 943 8.15 7.28 -25.17
C PRO A 943 7.72 7.81 -23.79
N PRO A 944 7.86 9.12 -23.49
CA PRO A 944 7.62 9.67 -22.14
C PRO A 944 6.22 9.42 -21.56
N GLN A 945 5.23 9.17 -22.40
CA GLN A 945 3.87 8.82 -21.98
C GLN A 945 3.70 7.35 -21.57
N VAL A 946 4.72 6.51 -21.74
CA VAL A 946 4.62 5.05 -21.53
C VAL A 946 5.55 4.58 -20.42
N ASN A 947 5.00 3.74 -19.55
CA ASN A 947 5.76 3.06 -18.51
C ASN A 947 5.54 1.54 -18.56
N ILE A 948 6.58 0.78 -18.24
CA ILE A 948 6.49 -0.64 -17.91
C ILE A 948 6.17 -0.76 -16.42
N LEU A 949 4.92 -1.12 -16.15
CA LEU A 949 4.40 -1.26 -14.78
C LEU A 949 4.89 -2.56 -14.12
N THR A 950 5.01 -3.65 -14.88
CA THR A 950 5.42 -4.96 -14.33
C THR A 950 6.18 -5.77 -15.37
N ILE A 951 7.30 -6.36 -14.96
CA ILE A 951 7.95 -7.50 -15.60
C ILE A 951 8.14 -8.52 -14.49
N GLU A 952 7.53 -9.68 -14.59
CA GLU A 952 7.63 -10.71 -13.57
C GLU A 952 7.78 -12.10 -14.20
N PRO A 953 8.79 -12.90 -13.80
CA PRO A 953 8.89 -14.29 -14.22
C PRO A 953 7.77 -15.12 -13.60
N LEU A 954 7.07 -15.90 -14.41
CA LEU A 954 5.97 -16.77 -13.98
C LEU A 954 6.40 -18.24 -13.88
N ASN A 955 7.03 -18.76 -14.94
CA ASN A 955 7.54 -20.12 -14.99
C ASN A 955 8.71 -20.22 -15.96
N GLN A 956 9.53 -21.25 -15.79
CA GLN A 956 10.65 -21.55 -16.66
C GLN A 956 10.55 -23.01 -17.12
N GLU A 957 10.48 -23.20 -18.43
CA GLU A 957 10.58 -24.51 -19.08
C GLU A 957 12.02 -24.70 -19.61
N LYS A 958 12.31 -25.85 -20.25
CA LYS A 958 13.65 -26.19 -20.74
C LYS A 958 14.28 -25.08 -21.58
N ASP A 959 13.53 -24.58 -22.56
CA ASP A 959 14.01 -23.63 -23.58
C ASP A 959 13.26 -22.28 -23.56
N THR A 960 12.34 -22.08 -22.61
CA THR A 960 11.49 -20.88 -22.59
C THR A 960 11.22 -20.34 -21.18
N LEU A 961 10.98 -19.03 -21.11
CA LEU A 961 10.61 -18.31 -19.90
C LEU A 961 9.28 -17.59 -20.15
N SER A 962 8.26 -17.88 -19.35
CA SER A 962 7.02 -17.11 -19.38
C SER A 962 7.09 -15.97 -18.37
N ILE A 963 6.74 -14.76 -18.81
CA ILE A 963 6.69 -13.57 -17.97
C ILE A 963 5.30 -12.93 -18.00
N LEU A 964 4.92 -12.28 -16.90
CA LEU A 964 3.86 -11.29 -16.87
C LEU A 964 4.46 -9.94 -17.23
N PHE A 965 3.88 -9.30 -18.24
CA PHE A 965 4.31 -8.00 -18.75
C PHE A 965 3.13 -7.02 -18.71
N ARG A 966 3.28 -5.90 -18.00
CA ARG A 966 2.30 -4.81 -17.96
C ARG A 966 2.91 -3.53 -18.46
N ILE A 967 2.15 -2.85 -19.32
CA ILE A 967 2.53 -1.56 -19.90
C ILE A 967 1.35 -0.60 -19.78
N GLU A 968 1.65 0.67 -19.56
CA GLU A 968 0.63 1.68 -19.29
C GLU A 968 0.92 3.01 -19.98
N HIS A 969 -0.15 3.80 -20.16
CA HIS A 969 -0.09 5.20 -20.51
C HIS A 969 -0.30 6.05 -19.24
N ILE A 970 0.62 6.96 -18.92
CA ILE A 970 0.63 7.64 -17.61
C ILE A 970 -0.12 8.96 -17.56
N TYR A 971 -0.43 9.55 -18.71
CA TYR A 971 -1.19 10.80 -18.80
C TYR A 971 -2.68 10.53 -18.93
N GLU A 972 -3.47 11.42 -18.34
CA GLU A 972 -4.91 11.55 -18.53
C GLU A 972 -5.26 12.20 -19.87
N PRO A 973 -6.46 11.98 -20.43
CA PRO A 973 -6.89 12.72 -21.60
C PRO A 973 -6.89 14.23 -21.36
N ASN A 974 -6.47 14.97 -22.38
CA ASN A 974 -6.43 16.45 -22.37
C ASN A 974 -5.54 17.08 -21.28
N GLU A 975 -4.72 16.27 -20.60
CA GLU A 975 -3.84 16.74 -19.54
C GLU A 975 -2.62 17.50 -20.08
N HIS A 976 -2.06 17.02 -21.20
CA HIS A 976 -0.94 17.62 -21.91
C HIS A 976 -1.24 17.71 -23.42
N PRO A 977 -0.87 18.82 -24.11
CA PRO A 977 -1.21 19.02 -25.53
C PRO A 977 -0.76 17.89 -26.46
N THR A 978 0.40 17.28 -26.20
CA THR A 978 1.03 16.26 -27.05
C THR A 978 1.22 14.90 -26.39
N LEU A 979 1.28 14.82 -25.06
CA LEU A 979 1.63 13.59 -24.32
C LEU A 979 0.39 12.80 -23.89
N SER A 980 -0.78 13.44 -23.90
CA SER A 980 -2.08 12.82 -23.64
C SER A 980 -2.75 12.25 -24.90
N LYS A 981 -1.97 11.83 -25.90
CA LYS A 981 -2.48 11.27 -27.16
C LYS A 981 -2.21 9.76 -27.22
N PRO A 982 -3.12 8.96 -27.80
CA PRO A 982 -2.89 7.52 -27.97
C PRO A 982 -1.56 7.23 -28.67
N ILE A 983 -0.93 6.12 -28.28
CA ILE A 983 0.37 5.69 -28.81
C ILE A 983 0.37 4.21 -29.19
N SER A 984 1.18 3.83 -30.18
CA SER A 984 1.40 2.43 -30.58
C SER A 984 2.85 2.02 -30.41
N ILE A 985 3.09 0.86 -29.79
CA ILE A 985 4.42 0.33 -29.48
C ILE A 985 4.57 -1.07 -30.02
N ARG A 986 5.75 -1.39 -30.56
CA ARG A 986 6.10 -2.73 -31.05
C ARG A 986 6.62 -3.61 -29.90
N ALA A 987 5.80 -4.53 -29.43
CA ALA A 987 6.14 -5.44 -28.32
C ALA A 987 7.40 -6.29 -28.64
N ASP A 988 7.52 -6.75 -29.88
CA ASP A 988 8.66 -7.55 -30.36
C ASP A 988 10.00 -6.78 -30.45
N LYS A 989 9.97 -5.46 -30.19
CA LYS A 989 11.15 -4.60 -30.22
C LYS A 989 11.57 -4.06 -28.86
N ILE A 990 10.79 -4.31 -27.79
CA ILE A 990 11.05 -3.78 -26.44
C ILE A 990 12.30 -4.43 -25.83
N PHE A 991 12.29 -5.77 -25.72
CA PHE A 991 13.36 -6.49 -25.03
C PHE A 991 14.64 -6.59 -25.87
N MET A 992 15.77 -6.30 -25.23
CA MET A 992 17.10 -6.57 -25.75
C MET A 992 17.47 -8.03 -25.47
N ASN A 993 18.07 -8.70 -26.44
CA ASN A 993 18.63 -10.05 -26.33
C ASN A 993 17.65 -11.18 -25.94
N HIS A 994 16.34 -10.95 -26.00
CA HIS A 994 15.32 -11.97 -25.81
C HIS A 994 14.40 -12.04 -27.04
N LYS A 995 14.26 -13.22 -27.62
CA LYS A 995 13.31 -13.45 -28.70
C LYS A 995 11.93 -13.73 -28.11
N MET A 996 10.96 -12.88 -28.46
CA MET A 996 9.56 -13.10 -28.11
C MET A 996 8.98 -14.20 -29.01
N LEU A 997 8.51 -15.28 -28.40
CA LEU A 997 7.89 -16.42 -29.07
C LEU A 997 6.38 -16.29 -29.14
N GLU A 998 5.77 -15.79 -28.08
CA GLU A 998 4.32 -15.64 -27.94
C GLU A 998 3.98 -14.46 -27.03
N ILE A 999 2.84 -13.82 -27.28
CA ILE A 999 2.26 -12.79 -26.42
C ILE A 999 0.74 -12.92 -26.42
N LYS A 1000 0.15 -13.04 -25.23
CA LYS A 1000 -1.29 -13.19 -25.01
C LYS A 1000 -1.79 -12.16 -24.02
N GLU A 1001 -2.84 -11.42 -24.39
CA GLU A 1001 -3.44 -10.42 -23.51
C GLU A 1001 -4.30 -11.07 -22.42
N VAL A 1002 -4.16 -10.57 -21.20
CA VAL A 1002 -4.89 -11.02 -20.01
C VAL A 1002 -5.58 -9.83 -19.33
N THR A 1003 -6.54 -10.11 -18.47
CA THR A 1003 -7.11 -9.12 -17.54
C THR A 1003 -6.02 -8.51 -16.65
N LEU A 1004 -6.31 -7.36 -16.03
CA LEU A 1004 -5.32 -6.66 -15.20
C LEU A 1004 -4.79 -7.54 -14.05
N GLY A 1005 -5.66 -8.36 -13.47
CA GLY A 1005 -5.32 -9.32 -12.42
C GLY A 1005 -4.53 -10.55 -12.89
N ALA A 1006 -4.26 -10.67 -14.19
CA ALA A 1006 -3.60 -11.82 -14.84
C ALA A 1006 -4.26 -13.19 -14.57
N ASN A 1007 -5.53 -13.18 -14.19
CA ASN A 1007 -6.31 -14.37 -13.85
C ASN A 1007 -6.99 -14.99 -15.08
N MET A 1008 -7.33 -14.20 -16.10
CA MET A 1008 -8.05 -14.65 -17.29
C MET A 1008 -7.45 -14.10 -18.58
N TYR A 1009 -7.52 -14.85 -19.68
CA TYR A 1009 -7.24 -14.30 -21.00
C TYR A 1009 -8.34 -13.33 -21.42
N LYS A 1010 -7.99 -12.22 -22.08
CA LYS A 1010 -8.95 -11.13 -22.37
C LYS A 1010 -10.09 -11.58 -23.29
N ASN A 1011 -9.82 -12.48 -24.23
CA ASN A 1011 -10.81 -13.08 -25.13
C ASN A 1011 -11.69 -14.15 -24.46
N GLU A 1012 -11.29 -14.66 -23.30
CA GLU A 1012 -12.02 -15.66 -22.52
C GLU A 1012 -12.65 -15.09 -21.24
N ALA A 1013 -12.38 -13.81 -20.94
CA ALA A 1013 -12.85 -13.14 -19.73
C ALA A 1013 -14.39 -13.13 -19.68
N PHE A 1014 -14.93 -13.29 -18.46
CA PHE A 1014 -16.38 -13.26 -18.23
C PHE A 1014 -17.00 -11.98 -18.79
N LYS A 1015 -18.19 -12.12 -19.39
CA LYS A 1015 -19.00 -10.95 -19.72
C LYS A 1015 -19.55 -10.38 -18.41
N ARG A 1016 -19.06 -9.19 -18.05
CA ARG A 1016 -19.55 -8.45 -16.88
C ARG A 1016 -21.07 -8.26 -16.93
N LEU A 1017 -21.69 -8.21 -15.76
CA LEU A 1017 -23.11 -7.93 -15.60
C LEU A 1017 -23.45 -6.55 -16.18
N LYS A 1018 -24.62 -6.46 -16.81
CA LYS A 1018 -25.11 -5.22 -17.43
C LYS A 1018 -26.10 -4.53 -16.51
N TRP A 1019 -26.00 -3.20 -16.43
CA TRP A 1019 -26.83 -2.37 -15.58
C TRP A 1019 -27.50 -1.27 -16.40
N THR A 1020 -28.76 -0.98 -16.08
CA THR A 1020 -29.49 0.14 -16.67
C THR A 1020 -29.27 1.40 -15.84
N LEU A 1021 -28.74 2.46 -16.45
CA LEU A 1021 -28.52 3.74 -15.79
C LEU A 1021 -29.82 4.54 -15.75
N ASP A 1022 -29.96 5.42 -14.75
CA ASP A 1022 -31.03 6.42 -14.71
C ASP A 1022 -31.03 7.28 -15.99
N ALA A 1023 -32.21 7.47 -16.60
CA ALA A 1023 -32.39 8.18 -17.87
C ALA A 1023 -32.01 9.66 -17.80
N THR A 1024 -31.94 10.24 -16.59
CA THR A 1024 -31.48 11.60 -16.35
C THR A 1024 -29.96 11.78 -16.49
N TYR A 1025 -29.21 10.69 -16.61
CA TYR A 1025 -27.77 10.75 -16.83
C TYR A 1025 -27.44 10.99 -18.31
N GLU A 1026 -27.15 12.25 -18.65
CA GLU A 1026 -26.55 12.63 -19.93
C GLU A 1026 -25.07 12.21 -19.93
N GLY A 1027 -24.79 10.99 -20.38
CA GLY A 1027 -23.43 10.47 -20.47
C GLY A 1027 -22.54 11.36 -21.35
N LYS A 1028 -21.60 12.06 -20.73
CA LYS A 1028 -20.56 12.81 -21.44
C LYS A 1028 -19.41 11.87 -21.80
N ASN A 1029 -19.08 11.85 -23.10
CA ASN A 1029 -17.97 11.19 -23.76
C ASN A 1029 -18.03 9.66 -23.82
N GLN A 1030 -18.34 9.14 -25.02
CA GLN A 1030 -17.97 7.80 -25.42
C GLN A 1030 -16.55 7.86 -25.99
N TYR A 1031 -15.57 7.32 -25.28
CA TYR A 1031 -14.29 7.04 -25.91
C TYR A 1031 -14.47 5.83 -26.83
N PRO A 1032 -14.07 5.92 -28.11
CA PRO A 1032 -14.15 4.78 -29.02
C PRO A 1032 -13.33 3.61 -28.44
N GLU A 1033 -13.82 2.38 -28.63
CA GLU A 1033 -13.03 1.17 -28.43
C GLU A 1033 -11.86 1.19 -29.42
N VAL A 1034 -10.72 1.75 -28.99
CA VAL A 1034 -9.48 1.72 -29.78
C VAL A 1034 -8.55 0.70 -29.15
N SER A 1035 -8.88 -0.58 -29.25
CA SER A 1035 -7.99 -1.64 -28.77
C SER A 1035 -7.91 -2.78 -29.78
N THR A 1036 -7.19 -2.57 -30.88
CA THR A 1036 -6.70 -3.68 -31.70
C THR A 1036 -5.35 -4.14 -31.16
N PHE A 1037 -5.25 -5.40 -30.73
CA PHE A 1037 -3.97 -6.10 -30.58
C PHE A 1037 -3.80 -7.02 -31.79
N ASP A 1038 -2.81 -6.75 -32.63
CA ASP A 1038 -2.51 -7.57 -33.81
C ASP A 1038 -1.47 -8.68 -33.53
N GLY A 1039 -1.14 -8.92 -32.24
CA GLY A 1039 -0.10 -9.84 -31.82
C GLY A 1039 1.32 -9.26 -31.81
N LYS A 1040 1.53 -8.02 -32.28
CA LYS A 1040 2.87 -7.37 -32.30
C LYS A 1040 2.86 -5.90 -31.86
N ARG A 1041 1.77 -5.18 -32.13
CA ARG A 1041 1.59 -3.77 -31.79
C ARG A 1041 0.63 -3.63 -30.62
N ILE A 1042 1.10 -3.00 -29.55
CA ILE A 1042 0.29 -2.63 -28.40
C ILE A 1042 -0.10 -1.16 -28.60
N GLN A 1043 -1.38 -0.91 -28.82
CA GLN A 1043 -1.94 0.43 -28.76
C GLN A 1043 -2.37 0.74 -27.32
N LEU A 1044 -2.05 1.94 -26.86
CA LEU A 1044 -2.40 2.46 -25.55
C LEU A 1044 -3.09 3.80 -25.71
N SER A 1045 -4.32 3.89 -25.21
CA SER A 1045 -5.01 5.15 -24.96
C SER A 1045 -4.54 5.77 -23.63
N PRO A 1046 -4.75 7.08 -23.41
CA PRO A 1046 -4.48 7.71 -22.13
C PRO A 1046 -5.07 6.93 -20.95
N MET A 1047 -4.31 6.81 -19.86
CA MET A 1047 -4.61 6.03 -18.65
C MET A 1047 -4.80 4.51 -18.81
N GLN A 1048 -4.67 3.94 -20.00
CA GLN A 1048 -4.87 2.50 -20.19
C GLN A 1048 -3.70 1.70 -19.61
N ILE A 1049 -4.00 0.61 -18.89
CA ILE A 1049 -3.04 -0.46 -18.57
C ILE A 1049 -3.40 -1.67 -19.44
N ARG A 1050 -2.38 -2.31 -20.01
CA ARG A 1050 -2.56 -3.59 -20.71
C ARG A 1050 -1.61 -4.62 -20.13
N SER A 1051 -2.13 -5.82 -19.90
CA SER A 1051 -1.43 -6.92 -19.25
C SER A 1051 -1.30 -8.09 -20.21
N PHE A 1052 -0.12 -8.72 -20.24
CA PHE A 1052 0.20 -9.78 -21.16
C PHE A 1052 0.98 -10.90 -20.48
N ILE A 1053 0.73 -12.14 -20.88
CA ILE A 1053 1.65 -13.25 -20.67
C ILE A 1053 2.52 -13.36 -21.93
N VAL A 1054 3.84 -13.27 -21.76
CA VAL A 1054 4.81 -13.30 -22.85
C VAL A 1054 5.71 -14.51 -22.68
N LYS A 1055 5.85 -15.32 -23.73
CA LYS A 1055 6.79 -16.45 -23.78
C LYS A 1055 8.07 -15.99 -24.49
N LEU A 1056 9.19 -16.04 -23.77
CA LEU A 1056 10.52 -15.68 -24.27
C LEU A 1056 11.36 -16.93 -24.51
N GLU A 1057 12.21 -16.89 -25.54
CA GLU A 1057 13.27 -17.88 -25.74
C GLU A 1057 14.31 -17.73 -24.62
N LYS A 1058 14.69 -18.84 -24.00
CA LYS A 1058 15.70 -18.84 -22.94
C LYS A 1058 17.09 -18.56 -23.55
N ARG A 1059 17.91 -17.82 -22.81
CA ARG A 1059 19.31 -17.60 -23.17
C ARG A 1059 20.07 -18.94 -23.21
N ALA A 1060 20.85 -19.16 -24.26
CA ALA A 1060 21.82 -20.26 -24.29
C ALA A 1060 22.83 -20.08 -23.14
N SER A 1061 22.96 -21.11 -22.31
CA SER A 1061 23.83 -21.13 -21.12
C SER A 1061 25.30 -20.96 -21.46
#